data_AF-A0A8B8WRI8-F1
#
_entry.id   AF-A0A8B8WRI8-F1
#
_cell.length_a   1.000
_cell.length_b   1.000
_cell.length_c   1.000
_cell.angle_alpha   90.00
_cell.angle_beta   90.00
_cell.angle_gamma   90.00
#
_symmetry.space_group_name_H-M   'P 1'
#
loop_
_entity.id
_entity.type
_entity.pdbx_description
1 polymer ?
#
loop_
_entity_poly.entity_id
_entity_poly.type
_entity_poly.pdbx_seq_one_letter_code
_entity_poly.pdbx_strand_id
1 'polypeptide(L)'
;MAAAVEASRFWLWVALLIPAAAVYEDQVGKFDWRQQYVGKLKFASLEFSPGSKKLVVATEKNVIAALNSRTGEILWRHVDKGTVEGAVDAMLLCGQDAITVSNGGRIMRSWETNIGGLNWEITLDSGSFQALGLVGLQESVRYIAVLKKTTLALHHLSSGHLKWVEHLPESDSIHYQMVYSYGSGVVWALGVVPFSHVNIVKFNVEDGEIVQQVRVSTPWLKSLTRACGVVDEAVLVCPDPSSRSLQTLALETEWELRQIPLQSLDLEFASEFQPRVLPTQPNPVDPTRAQFFLQLSPSHYALLHYHHGVLSLLKNFPQTALVSFATTGEKTVAAVMTCRNEAQKPSSSEDGSTGSFSEKSGPQDSLPCFNQTYTINLYLMETGRRLLDTTITFSLEQNGTRPERMYIQVFLKKDDSVGYRALVQTEDHLLLFLQQLAGRVVLWSREESLAEAVCLEMVDLPLTGAQAELEGEFGKKADGLLGMFLKRLSSQLILLQAWTSHLWKMFYDARKPRSQIKNEINIDTLARDEFNLQKMMVMVTASGKLFGIESSSGTILWKQYLPSVKPDSSFKLMVQRTTAHFPHPPQCTLLVKDKETGMSSLYVFNPIFGKWSQVAPPVLKRPILQSLLLPIMDQDYAKVLLLIDDEYKVTAFPATRNVLRQLHELAPSIFFYLVDADQGRLCGYRLRKGTRVRALVWEDPTCRGATGPVSHNY
;
A
#
# COMPACT_ATOMS: atom_id res chain seq x y z
N MET A 1 16.53 -18.02 -62.85
CA MET A 1 15.50 -17.45 -61.95
C MET A 1 15.40 -18.15 -60.59
N ALA A 2 15.61 -19.48 -60.47
CA ALA A 2 15.56 -20.19 -59.18
C ALA A 2 16.60 -19.72 -58.14
N ALA A 3 17.85 -19.47 -58.56
CA ALA A 3 18.93 -19.04 -57.66
C ALA A 3 18.72 -17.64 -57.03
N ALA A 4 17.97 -16.76 -57.70
CA ALA A 4 17.68 -15.41 -57.17
C ALA A 4 16.61 -15.44 -56.06
N VAL A 5 15.71 -16.43 -56.09
CA VAL A 5 14.65 -16.61 -55.09
C VAL A 5 15.22 -17.22 -53.79
N GLU A 6 16.20 -18.12 -53.90
CA GLU A 6 16.90 -18.66 -52.73
C GLU A 6 17.78 -17.62 -52.04
N ALA A 7 18.49 -16.78 -52.81
CA ALA A 7 19.25 -15.66 -52.25
C ALA A 7 18.34 -14.66 -51.53
N SER A 8 17.17 -14.32 -52.10
CA SER A 8 16.18 -13.44 -51.48
C SER A 8 15.62 -14.01 -50.16
N ARG A 9 15.36 -15.32 -50.10
CA ARG A 9 14.91 -15.99 -48.86
C ARG A 9 16.00 -16.01 -47.79
N PHE A 10 17.28 -16.15 -48.18
CA PHE A 10 18.40 -16.11 -47.26
C PHE A 10 18.59 -14.72 -46.64
N TRP A 11 18.47 -13.65 -47.45
CA TRP A 11 18.51 -12.27 -46.94
C TRP A 11 17.31 -11.92 -46.03
N LEU A 12 16.13 -12.49 -46.28
CA LEU A 12 14.96 -12.36 -45.40
C LEU A 12 15.15 -13.08 -44.05
N TRP A 13 15.80 -14.24 -44.03
CA TRP A 13 16.14 -14.96 -42.79
C TRP A 13 17.24 -14.24 -41.99
N VAL A 14 18.21 -13.61 -42.66
CA VAL A 14 19.25 -12.81 -42.00
C VAL A 14 18.70 -11.48 -41.46
N ALA A 15 17.71 -10.87 -42.12
CA ALA A 15 17.02 -9.69 -41.61
C ALA A 15 16.10 -9.99 -40.41
N LEU A 16 15.63 -11.24 -40.25
CA LEU A 16 14.92 -11.74 -39.06
C LEU A 16 15.87 -12.10 -37.90
N LEU A 17 17.19 -12.12 -38.14
CA LEU A 17 18.25 -12.31 -37.15
C LEU A 17 18.90 -10.98 -36.74
N ILE A 18 18.16 -9.87 -36.77
CA ILE A 18 18.59 -8.70 -36.00
C ILE A 18 18.39 -9.10 -34.53
N PRO A 19 19.47 -9.22 -33.72
CA PRO A 19 19.29 -9.40 -32.29
C PRO A 19 18.54 -8.17 -31.81
N ALA A 20 17.28 -8.38 -31.40
CA ALA A 20 16.57 -7.41 -30.58
C ALA A 20 17.52 -7.03 -29.44
N ALA A 21 17.77 -5.72 -29.29
CA ALA A 21 18.76 -5.14 -28.39
C ALA A 21 18.84 -5.89 -27.05
N ALA A 22 19.78 -6.83 -26.97
CA ALA A 22 20.10 -7.56 -25.78
C ALA A 22 21.36 -6.91 -25.21
N VAL A 23 21.36 -6.69 -23.90
CA VAL A 23 22.53 -6.32 -23.12
C VAL A 23 23.66 -7.29 -23.48
N TYR A 24 24.87 -6.79 -23.76
CA TYR A 24 26.01 -7.64 -24.11
C TYR A 24 26.22 -8.70 -23.02
N GLU A 25 26.63 -9.92 -23.40
CA GLU A 25 26.82 -11.05 -22.47
C GLU A 25 27.74 -10.70 -21.28
N ASP A 26 28.70 -9.81 -21.50
CA ASP A 26 29.63 -9.32 -20.47
C ASP A 26 29.04 -8.21 -19.58
N GLN A 27 27.85 -7.70 -19.87
CA GLN A 27 27.19 -6.60 -19.12
C GLN A 27 26.04 -7.09 -18.23
N VAL A 28 25.50 -8.29 -18.45
CA VAL A 28 24.39 -8.86 -17.67
C VAL A 28 24.82 -9.07 -16.21
N GLY A 29 24.07 -8.49 -15.28
CA GLY A 29 24.29 -8.55 -13.84
C GLY A 29 25.40 -7.65 -13.32
N LYS A 30 26.05 -6.83 -14.16
CA LYS A 30 27.07 -5.85 -13.73
C LYS A 30 26.48 -4.46 -13.46
N PHE A 31 25.60 -4.00 -14.34
CA PHE A 31 25.02 -2.64 -14.27
C PHE A 31 23.49 -2.66 -14.17
N ASP A 32 22.87 -3.76 -14.57
CA ASP A 32 21.43 -3.96 -14.51
C ASP A 32 21.03 -4.74 -13.26
N TRP A 33 19.94 -4.31 -12.67
CA TRP A 33 19.24 -5.03 -11.61
C TRP A 33 17.75 -4.84 -11.81
N ARG A 34 16.96 -5.81 -11.34
CA ARG A 34 15.51 -5.78 -11.48
C ARG A 34 14.85 -6.14 -10.17
N GLN A 35 14.11 -5.19 -9.59
CA GLN A 35 13.23 -5.44 -8.46
C GLN A 35 11.79 -5.61 -8.98
N GLN A 36 11.14 -6.69 -8.59
CA GLN A 36 9.77 -7.00 -8.98
C GLN A 36 8.85 -6.82 -7.79
N TYR A 37 7.71 -6.15 -8.02
CA TYR A 37 6.67 -5.86 -7.03
C TYR A 37 5.32 -6.44 -7.46
N VAL A 38 4.36 -6.47 -6.52
CA VAL A 38 2.98 -6.94 -6.71
C VAL A 38 1.94 -5.85 -6.37
N GLY A 39 2.29 -4.85 -5.55
CA GLY A 39 1.41 -3.76 -5.14
C GLY A 39 0.66 -4.03 -3.84
N LYS A 40 -0.26 -3.10 -3.47
CA LYS A 40 -1.04 -3.17 -2.23
C LYS A 40 -1.90 -4.44 -2.20
N LEU A 41 -1.80 -5.24 -1.13
CA LEU A 41 -2.61 -6.44 -0.95
C LEU A 41 -4.09 -6.10 -0.76
N LYS A 42 -4.96 -6.80 -1.47
CA LYS A 42 -6.42 -6.77 -1.30
C LYS A 42 -6.94 -8.05 -0.63
N PHE A 43 -6.37 -9.20 -1.00
CA PHE A 43 -6.65 -10.49 -0.38
C PHE A 43 -5.34 -11.24 -0.15
N ALA A 44 -5.27 -12.00 0.94
CA ALA A 44 -4.15 -12.89 1.20
C ALA A 44 -4.68 -14.16 1.85
N SER A 45 -4.16 -15.31 1.43
CA SER A 45 -4.41 -16.60 2.07
C SER A 45 -3.09 -17.24 2.46
N LEU A 46 -3.00 -17.64 3.73
CA LEU A 46 -1.81 -18.21 4.36
C LEU A 46 -2.05 -19.64 4.85
N GLU A 47 -3.27 -20.14 4.69
CA GLU A 47 -3.76 -21.43 5.17
C GLU A 47 -3.40 -22.53 4.18
N PHE A 48 -2.14 -22.93 4.21
CA PHE A 48 -1.65 -24.09 3.46
C PHE A 48 -1.29 -25.23 4.41
N SER A 49 -1.09 -26.42 3.83
CA SER A 49 -0.58 -27.57 4.58
C SER A 49 0.67 -27.19 5.40
N PRO A 50 0.79 -27.71 6.63
CA PRO A 50 1.89 -27.37 7.53
C PRO A 50 3.22 -27.81 6.90
N GLY A 51 3.95 -26.85 6.32
CA GLY A 51 5.19 -27.09 5.57
C GLY A 51 5.29 -26.35 4.25
N SER A 52 4.15 -25.95 3.65
CA SER A 52 4.16 -25.10 2.47
C SER A 52 4.80 -23.75 2.79
N LYS A 53 5.74 -23.34 1.94
CA LYS A 53 6.48 -22.08 2.08
C LYS A 53 5.86 -20.98 1.23
N LYS A 54 4.54 -21.00 1.04
CA LYS A 54 3.83 -20.15 0.07
C LYS A 54 2.81 -19.28 0.78
N LEU A 55 2.66 -18.06 0.31
CA LEU A 55 1.62 -17.11 0.69
C LEU A 55 0.99 -16.64 -0.61
N VAL A 56 -0.28 -16.94 -0.85
CA VAL A 56 -0.94 -16.52 -2.10
C VAL A 56 -1.66 -15.21 -1.84
N VAL A 57 -1.42 -14.26 -2.73
CA VAL A 57 -1.88 -12.89 -2.58
C VAL A 57 -2.54 -12.41 -3.87
N ALA A 58 -3.58 -11.59 -3.71
CA ALA A 58 -4.19 -10.81 -4.78
C ALA A 58 -4.14 -9.32 -4.42
N THR A 59 -3.75 -8.48 -5.38
CA THR A 59 -3.42 -7.07 -5.13
C THR A 59 -4.34 -6.11 -5.86
N GLU A 60 -4.31 -4.84 -5.47
CA GLU A 60 -5.05 -3.74 -6.13
C GLU A 60 -4.48 -3.39 -7.51
N LYS A 61 -3.30 -3.89 -7.86
CA LYS A 61 -2.72 -3.74 -9.21
C LYS A 61 -3.08 -4.90 -10.14
N ASN A 62 -4.16 -5.62 -9.83
CA ASN A 62 -4.69 -6.73 -10.62
C ASN A 62 -3.66 -7.85 -10.81
N VAL A 63 -2.88 -8.11 -9.76
CA VAL A 63 -1.85 -9.15 -9.72
C VAL A 63 -2.27 -10.25 -8.77
N ILE A 64 -2.17 -11.50 -9.23
CA ILE A 64 -2.16 -12.67 -8.36
C ILE A 64 -0.74 -13.24 -8.31
N ALA A 65 -0.24 -13.52 -7.12
CA ALA A 65 1.12 -14.02 -6.92
C ALA A 65 1.20 -15.02 -5.76
N ALA A 66 2.21 -15.89 -5.80
CA ALA A 66 2.67 -16.61 -4.63
C ALA A 66 4.00 -16.05 -4.16
N LEU A 67 4.06 -15.65 -2.89
CA LEU A 67 5.27 -15.21 -2.21
C LEU A 67 5.85 -16.35 -1.37
N ASN A 68 7.17 -16.43 -1.33
CA ASN A 68 7.88 -17.37 -0.46
C ASN A 68 7.81 -16.88 0.99
N SER A 69 7.24 -17.68 1.89
CA SER A 69 7.08 -17.29 3.30
C SER A 69 8.41 -17.09 4.04
N ARG A 70 9.53 -17.64 3.54
CA ARG A 70 10.85 -17.48 4.17
C ARG A 70 11.62 -16.25 3.70
N THR A 71 11.54 -15.91 2.41
CA THR A 71 12.38 -14.86 1.79
C THR A 71 11.58 -13.64 1.34
N GLY A 72 10.27 -13.76 1.13
CA GLY A 72 9.45 -12.72 0.51
C GLY A 72 9.63 -12.60 -1.01
N GLU A 73 10.36 -13.54 -1.63
CA GLU A 73 10.54 -13.58 -3.08
C GLU A 73 9.27 -14.08 -3.78
N ILE A 74 9.11 -13.68 -5.05
CA ILE A 74 7.99 -14.10 -5.90
C ILE A 74 8.33 -15.49 -6.45
N LEU A 75 7.47 -16.48 -6.18
CA LEU A 75 7.56 -17.82 -6.76
C LEU A 75 6.95 -17.85 -8.16
N TRP A 76 5.76 -17.27 -8.30
CA TRP A 76 5.08 -17.04 -9.56
C TRP A 76 4.20 -15.79 -9.44
N ARG A 77 3.91 -15.16 -10.57
CA ARG A 77 3.15 -13.91 -10.65
C ARG A 77 2.41 -13.82 -11.98
N HIS A 78 1.10 -13.61 -11.91
CA HIS A 78 0.26 -13.29 -13.07
C HIS A 78 -0.28 -11.89 -12.92
N VAL A 79 -0.03 -11.06 -13.93
CA VAL A 79 -0.48 -9.68 -13.99
C VAL A 79 -1.59 -9.62 -15.03
N ASP A 80 -2.81 -9.31 -14.59
CA ASP A 80 -3.94 -9.10 -15.49
C ASP A 80 -3.96 -7.64 -15.99
N LYS A 81 -4.98 -7.27 -16.76
CA LYS A 81 -5.18 -5.92 -17.29
C LYS A 81 -5.13 -4.87 -16.17
N GLY A 82 -4.37 -3.79 -16.36
CA GLY A 82 -4.28 -2.68 -15.39
C GLY A 82 -5.54 -1.81 -15.29
N THR A 83 -6.57 -2.08 -16.09
CA THR A 83 -7.87 -1.41 -16.06
C THR A 83 -8.81 -2.06 -15.03
N VAL A 84 -9.96 -1.42 -14.79
CA VAL A 84 -11.00 -1.97 -13.89
C VAL A 84 -11.47 -3.38 -14.28
N GLU A 85 -11.35 -3.77 -15.55
CA GLU A 85 -11.66 -5.12 -16.04
C GLU A 85 -10.81 -6.22 -15.40
N GLY A 86 -9.56 -5.92 -14.99
CA GLY A 86 -8.68 -6.90 -14.33
C GLY A 86 -8.86 -6.95 -12.81
N ALA A 87 -9.75 -6.13 -12.24
CA ALA A 87 -9.91 -6.03 -10.80
C ALA A 87 -10.38 -7.36 -10.20
N VAL A 88 -9.65 -7.84 -9.20
CA VAL A 88 -10.01 -9.04 -8.44
C VAL A 88 -11.07 -8.67 -7.42
N ASP A 89 -12.27 -9.23 -7.56
CA ASP A 89 -13.43 -8.95 -6.71
C ASP A 89 -13.44 -9.82 -5.46
N ALA A 90 -13.07 -11.09 -5.59
CA ALA A 90 -12.98 -12.05 -4.50
C ALA A 90 -11.87 -13.08 -4.75
N MET A 91 -11.33 -13.61 -3.65
CA MET A 91 -10.37 -14.71 -3.66
C MET A 91 -10.72 -15.68 -2.55
N LEU A 92 -10.80 -16.97 -2.87
CA LEU A 92 -10.95 -18.07 -1.92
C LEU A 92 -9.83 -19.09 -2.15
N LEU A 93 -9.53 -19.87 -1.13
CA LEU A 93 -8.52 -20.93 -1.20
C LEU A 93 -9.14 -22.23 -0.71
N CYS A 94 -8.94 -23.31 -1.47
CA CYS A 94 -9.38 -24.65 -1.10
C CYS A 94 -8.22 -25.62 -1.34
N GLY A 95 -7.56 -26.04 -0.27
CA GLY A 95 -6.42 -26.95 -0.35
C GLY A 95 -5.24 -26.35 -1.13
N GLN A 96 -5.01 -26.83 -2.35
CA GLN A 96 -3.93 -26.38 -3.24
C GLN A 96 -4.41 -25.47 -4.38
N ASP A 97 -5.71 -25.19 -4.45
CA ASP A 97 -6.30 -24.38 -5.49
C ASP A 97 -6.74 -23.02 -4.95
N ALA A 98 -6.41 -21.95 -5.67
CA ALA A 98 -6.91 -20.61 -5.41
C ALA A 98 -7.97 -20.26 -6.44
N ILE A 99 -9.14 -19.83 -5.99
CA ILE A 99 -10.26 -19.43 -6.84
C ILE A 99 -10.31 -17.91 -6.81
N THR A 100 -10.34 -17.27 -7.97
CA THR A 100 -10.49 -15.83 -8.09
C THR A 100 -11.66 -15.47 -8.99
N VAL A 101 -12.41 -14.45 -8.57
CA VAL A 101 -13.43 -13.81 -9.41
C VAL A 101 -12.95 -12.39 -9.73
N SER A 102 -13.07 -12.01 -11.00
CA SER A 102 -12.60 -10.72 -11.52
C SER A 102 -13.55 -10.14 -12.57
N ASN A 103 -13.26 -8.92 -13.02
CA ASN A 103 -14.02 -8.20 -14.03
C ASN A 103 -15.48 -7.93 -13.62
N GLY A 104 -15.68 -7.51 -12.37
CA GLY A 104 -17.01 -7.23 -11.82
C GLY A 104 -17.89 -8.47 -11.67
N GLY A 105 -17.29 -9.66 -11.50
CA GLY A 105 -18.02 -10.92 -11.44
C GLY A 105 -18.18 -11.68 -12.74
N ARG A 106 -17.47 -11.29 -13.80
CA ARG A 106 -17.64 -11.88 -15.13
C ARG A 106 -16.69 -13.02 -15.43
N ILE A 107 -15.51 -13.05 -14.81
CA ILE A 107 -14.50 -14.09 -15.05
C ILE A 107 -14.19 -14.78 -13.73
N MET A 108 -14.29 -16.12 -13.72
CA MET A 108 -13.84 -16.95 -12.61
C MET A 108 -12.71 -17.86 -13.08
N ARG A 109 -11.65 -17.94 -12.27
CA ARG A 109 -10.45 -18.74 -12.54
C ARG A 109 -10.09 -19.58 -11.32
N SER A 110 -9.59 -20.78 -11.58
CA SER A 110 -8.95 -21.64 -10.59
C SER A 110 -7.46 -21.77 -10.92
N TRP A 111 -6.62 -21.52 -9.93
CA TRP A 111 -5.17 -21.53 -10.05
C TRP A 111 -4.56 -22.61 -9.19
N GLU A 112 -3.67 -23.41 -9.77
CA GLU A 112 -2.84 -24.32 -9.00
C GLU A 112 -1.75 -23.52 -8.28
N THR A 113 -1.82 -23.48 -6.95
CA THR A 113 -0.90 -22.64 -6.15
C THR A 113 0.54 -23.13 -6.18
N ASN A 114 0.78 -24.37 -6.62
CA ASN A 114 2.12 -24.94 -6.60
C ASN A 114 3.04 -24.38 -7.66
N ILE A 115 2.56 -24.43 -8.90
CA ILE A 115 3.27 -24.03 -10.11
C ILE A 115 2.85 -22.62 -10.53
N GLY A 116 1.65 -22.18 -10.12
CA GLY A 116 0.98 -21.01 -10.67
C GLY A 116 0.33 -21.32 -12.01
N GLY A 117 -0.03 -22.58 -12.26
CA GLY A 117 -0.80 -22.96 -13.45
C GLY A 117 -2.25 -22.51 -13.35
N LEU A 118 -2.90 -22.31 -14.48
CA LEU A 118 -4.36 -22.14 -14.54
C LEU A 118 -4.99 -23.54 -14.70
N ASN A 119 -5.83 -23.95 -13.76
CA ASN A 119 -6.57 -25.21 -13.84
C ASN A 119 -7.71 -25.08 -14.86
N TRP A 120 -8.52 -24.04 -14.70
CA TRP A 120 -9.64 -23.72 -15.59
C TRP A 120 -10.03 -22.25 -15.48
N GLU A 121 -10.69 -21.75 -16.52
CA GLU A 121 -11.28 -20.42 -16.60
C GLU A 121 -12.67 -20.52 -17.21
N ILE A 122 -13.63 -19.83 -16.60
CA ILE A 122 -15.00 -19.75 -17.09
C ILE A 122 -15.46 -18.29 -17.14
N THR A 123 -16.39 -18.03 -18.04
CA THR A 123 -17.11 -16.75 -18.08
C THR A 123 -18.47 -16.95 -17.41
N LEU A 124 -18.76 -16.07 -16.45
CA LEU A 124 -20.01 -16.04 -15.74
C LEU A 124 -20.96 -15.05 -16.43
N ASP A 125 -22.25 -15.18 -16.17
CA ASP A 125 -23.29 -14.32 -16.75
C ASP A 125 -23.09 -12.83 -16.42
N SER A 126 -23.75 -11.94 -17.15
CA SER A 126 -23.69 -10.52 -16.80
C SER A 126 -24.44 -10.26 -15.49
N GLY A 127 -23.89 -9.39 -14.64
CA GLY A 127 -24.54 -9.01 -13.38
C GLY A 127 -23.53 -8.61 -12.31
N SER A 128 -23.94 -7.72 -11.41
CA SER A 128 -23.08 -7.24 -10.33
C SER A 128 -22.84 -8.34 -9.30
N PHE A 129 -21.58 -8.71 -9.11
CA PHE A 129 -21.12 -9.63 -8.08
C PHE A 129 -21.38 -9.11 -6.66
N GLN A 130 -21.87 -9.99 -5.78
CA GLN A 130 -22.18 -9.66 -4.39
C GLN A 130 -21.35 -10.50 -3.41
N ALA A 131 -21.33 -11.82 -3.59
CA ALA A 131 -20.61 -12.73 -2.70
C ALA A 131 -20.15 -14.00 -3.43
N LEU A 132 -19.10 -14.62 -2.88
CA LEU A 132 -18.58 -15.92 -3.29
C LEU A 132 -18.44 -16.79 -2.05
N GLY A 133 -18.90 -18.04 -2.12
CA GLY A 133 -18.78 -19.00 -1.03
C GLY A 133 -18.41 -20.39 -1.54
N LEU A 134 -17.69 -21.15 -0.73
CA LEU A 134 -17.49 -22.58 -0.94
C LEU A 134 -18.67 -23.35 -0.35
N VAL A 135 -19.12 -24.39 -1.04
CA VAL A 135 -20.25 -25.23 -0.61
C VAL A 135 -19.79 -26.66 -0.45
N GLY A 136 -19.96 -27.18 0.77
CA GLY A 136 -19.68 -28.56 1.15
C GLY A 136 -20.90 -29.46 1.02
N LEU A 137 -20.69 -30.71 0.61
CA LEU A 137 -21.69 -31.77 0.63
C LEU A 137 -21.02 -33.09 0.99
N GLN A 138 -21.62 -33.87 1.91
CA GLN A 138 -21.11 -35.18 2.34
C GLN A 138 -19.62 -35.15 2.66
N GLU A 139 -19.23 -34.31 3.63
CA GLU A 139 -17.85 -34.18 4.13
C GLU A 139 -16.80 -33.67 3.12
N SER A 140 -17.22 -33.19 1.94
CA SER A 140 -16.30 -32.70 0.90
C SER A 140 -16.76 -31.40 0.26
N VAL A 141 -15.82 -30.50 0.00
CA VAL A 141 -16.09 -29.27 -0.77
C VAL A 141 -16.11 -29.63 -2.25
N ARG A 142 -17.28 -29.53 -2.87
CA ARG A 142 -17.46 -29.91 -4.29
C ARG A 142 -17.87 -28.75 -5.17
N TYR A 143 -18.48 -27.72 -4.58
CA TYR A 143 -19.13 -26.66 -5.33
C TYR A 143 -18.73 -25.27 -4.86
N ILE A 144 -18.92 -24.30 -5.76
CA ILE A 144 -18.69 -22.87 -5.54
C ILE A 144 -20.00 -22.15 -5.80
N ALA A 145 -20.50 -21.43 -4.80
CA ALA A 145 -21.68 -20.59 -4.92
C ALA A 145 -21.28 -19.15 -5.28
N VAL A 146 -21.86 -18.64 -6.36
CA VAL A 146 -21.67 -17.28 -6.85
C VAL A 146 -22.98 -16.53 -6.74
N LEU A 147 -23.01 -15.52 -5.88
CA LEU A 147 -24.15 -14.64 -5.73
C LEU A 147 -23.96 -13.37 -6.55
N LYS A 148 -24.87 -13.16 -7.48
CA LYS A 148 -25.06 -11.91 -8.20
C LYS A 148 -26.32 -11.23 -7.72
N LYS A 149 -26.52 -9.98 -8.14
CA LYS A 149 -27.72 -9.20 -7.75
C LYS A 149 -29.04 -9.93 -8.07
N THR A 150 -29.10 -10.66 -9.18
CA THR A 150 -30.34 -11.26 -9.72
C THR A 150 -30.40 -12.78 -9.63
N THR A 151 -29.26 -13.45 -9.48
CA THR A 151 -29.16 -14.92 -9.56
C THR A 151 -28.16 -15.47 -8.56
N LEU A 152 -28.40 -16.70 -8.12
CA LEU A 152 -27.45 -17.55 -7.42
C LEU A 152 -27.05 -18.68 -8.37
N ALA A 153 -25.76 -18.81 -8.65
CA ALA A 153 -25.22 -19.87 -9.49
C ALA A 153 -24.32 -20.80 -8.69
N LEU A 154 -24.40 -22.10 -8.95
CA LEU A 154 -23.57 -23.12 -8.32
C LEU A 154 -22.70 -23.82 -9.38
N HIS A 155 -21.38 -23.77 -9.18
CA HIS A 155 -20.39 -24.34 -10.11
C HIS A 155 -19.60 -25.48 -9.47
N HIS A 156 -19.14 -26.43 -10.27
CA HIS A 156 -18.22 -27.47 -9.81
C HIS A 156 -16.82 -26.89 -9.56
N LEU A 157 -16.20 -27.27 -8.43
CA LEU A 157 -14.86 -26.80 -8.06
C LEU A 157 -13.75 -27.34 -9.00
N SER A 158 -13.86 -28.59 -9.44
CA SER A 158 -12.82 -29.25 -10.23
C SER A 158 -12.79 -28.83 -11.70
N SER A 159 -13.96 -28.54 -12.29
CA SER A 159 -14.10 -28.22 -13.72
C SER A 159 -14.54 -26.79 -14.01
N GLY A 160 -15.09 -26.07 -13.03
CA GLY A 160 -15.74 -24.77 -13.23
C GLY A 160 -17.10 -24.85 -13.94
N HIS A 161 -17.54 -26.03 -14.39
CA HIS A 161 -18.81 -26.17 -15.10
C HIS A 161 -19.99 -25.77 -14.21
N LEU A 162 -20.98 -25.11 -14.80
CA LEU A 162 -22.22 -24.75 -14.12
C LEU A 162 -23.00 -26.03 -13.78
N LYS A 163 -23.41 -26.18 -12.52
CA LYS A 163 -24.34 -27.22 -12.09
C LYS A 163 -25.78 -26.76 -12.30
N TRP A 164 -26.14 -25.65 -11.66
CA TRP A 164 -27.45 -25.01 -11.79
C TRP A 164 -27.32 -23.51 -11.53
N VAL A 165 -28.31 -22.75 -12.00
CA VAL A 165 -28.45 -21.31 -11.76
C VAL A 165 -29.92 -21.01 -11.50
N GLU A 166 -30.18 -20.24 -10.44
CA GLU A 166 -31.54 -19.92 -10.01
C GLU A 166 -31.73 -18.42 -9.84
N HIS A 167 -32.94 -17.96 -10.16
CA HIS A 167 -33.33 -16.56 -10.02
C HIS A 167 -33.72 -16.23 -8.58
N LEU A 168 -33.22 -15.09 -8.10
CA LEU A 168 -33.52 -14.63 -6.75
C LEU A 168 -34.91 -13.96 -6.71
N PRO A 169 -35.80 -14.35 -5.77
CA PRO A 169 -37.09 -13.71 -5.58
C PRO A 169 -36.97 -12.21 -5.32
N GLU A 170 -37.85 -11.40 -5.92
CA GLU A 170 -37.92 -9.94 -5.68
C GLU A 170 -36.57 -9.21 -5.83
N SER A 171 -35.71 -9.64 -6.75
CA SER A 171 -34.35 -9.11 -6.93
C SER A 171 -34.25 -7.63 -7.34
N ASP A 172 -35.36 -7.01 -7.76
CA ASP A 172 -35.44 -5.58 -8.04
C ASP A 172 -35.42 -4.73 -6.76
N SER A 173 -36.04 -5.21 -5.68
CA SER A 173 -36.17 -4.50 -4.40
C SER A 173 -35.20 -5.01 -3.35
N ILE A 174 -34.91 -6.32 -3.34
CA ILE A 174 -34.09 -6.97 -2.33
C ILE A 174 -32.63 -7.00 -2.78
N HIS A 175 -31.75 -6.43 -1.95
CA HIS A 175 -30.31 -6.50 -2.19
C HIS A 175 -29.72 -7.73 -1.51
N TYR A 176 -29.55 -8.81 -2.27
CA TYR A 176 -28.85 -10.02 -1.83
C TYR A 176 -27.36 -9.76 -1.67
N GLN A 177 -26.81 -10.08 -0.50
CA GLN A 177 -25.48 -9.61 -0.08
C GLN A 177 -24.60 -10.69 0.54
N MET A 178 -25.16 -11.81 0.98
CA MET A 178 -24.44 -12.85 1.70
C MET A 178 -24.90 -14.23 1.25
N VAL A 179 -23.94 -15.16 1.15
CA VAL A 179 -24.19 -16.58 0.96
C VAL A 179 -23.56 -17.33 2.12
N TYR A 180 -24.30 -18.29 2.66
CA TYR A 180 -23.81 -19.21 3.68
C TYR A 180 -24.18 -20.65 3.32
N SER A 181 -23.29 -21.59 3.65
CA SER A 181 -23.54 -23.01 3.52
C SER A 181 -22.60 -23.77 4.47
N TYR A 182 -23.04 -24.94 4.87
CA TYR A 182 -22.24 -25.97 5.55
C TYR A 182 -22.77 -27.34 5.12
N GLY A 183 -22.24 -28.42 5.68
CA GLY A 183 -22.48 -29.81 5.28
C GLY A 183 -23.92 -30.34 5.39
N SER A 184 -24.90 -29.48 5.66
CA SER A 184 -26.34 -29.81 5.67
C SER A 184 -26.96 -30.00 4.28
N GLY A 185 -26.22 -29.72 3.19
CA GLY A 185 -26.67 -29.93 1.81
C GLY A 185 -27.58 -28.84 1.28
N VAL A 186 -27.56 -27.66 1.89
CA VAL A 186 -28.38 -26.50 1.52
C VAL A 186 -27.52 -25.22 1.49
N VAL A 187 -27.99 -24.24 0.73
CA VAL A 187 -27.35 -22.92 0.60
C VAL A 187 -28.35 -21.84 1.00
N TRP A 188 -27.92 -20.93 1.87
CA TRP A 188 -28.71 -19.76 2.23
C TRP A 188 -28.22 -18.53 1.47
N ALA A 189 -29.13 -17.85 0.78
CA ALA A 189 -28.91 -16.51 0.25
C ALA A 189 -29.67 -15.50 1.12
N LEU A 190 -28.95 -14.53 1.68
CA LEU A 190 -29.53 -13.49 2.51
C LEU A 190 -29.50 -12.15 1.78
N GLY A 191 -30.65 -11.49 1.75
CA GLY A 191 -30.82 -10.16 1.19
C GLY A 191 -31.52 -9.21 2.14
N VAL A 192 -31.27 -7.92 1.95
CA VAL A 192 -31.83 -6.87 2.80
C VAL A 192 -32.45 -5.77 1.94
N VAL A 193 -33.62 -5.31 2.37
CA VAL A 193 -34.19 -4.04 1.94
C VAL A 193 -33.84 -3.02 3.03
N PRO A 194 -33.03 -1.98 2.71
CA PRO A 194 -32.56 -1.04 3.71
C PRO A 194 -33.70 -0.46 4.56
N PHE A 195 -33.54 -0.52 5.89
CA PHE A 195 -34.50 -0.02 6.89
C PHE A 195 -35.91 -0.64 6.80
N SER A 196 -36.04 -1.84 6.25
CA SER A 196 -37.34 -2.52 6.13
C SER A 196 -37.29 -3.94 6.67
N HIS A 197 -36.69 -4.86 5.93
CA HIS A 197 -36.70 -6.28 6.26
C HIS A 197 -35.53 -7.01 5.60
N VAL A 198 -35.20 -8.18 6.16
CA VAL A 198 -34.28 -9.17 5.60
C VAL A 198 -35.11 -10.30 5.00
N ASN A 199 -34.69 -10.79 3.83
CA ASN A 199 -35.25 -11.95 3.17
C ASN A 199 -34.18 -13.04 3.09
N ILE A 200 -34.53 -14.23 3.56
CA ILE A 200 -33.66 -15.40 3.63
C ILE A 200 -34.26 -16.44 2.70
N VAL A 201 -33.46 -16.91 1.73
CA VAL A 201 -33.88 -17.93 0.77
C VAL A 201 -32.95 -19.13 0.91
N LYS A 202 -33.53 -20.31 1.11
CA LYS A 202 -32.85 -21.58 1.28
C LYS A 202 -32.99 -22.41 0.00
N PHE A 203 -31.86 -22.79 -0.59
CA PHE A 203 -31.78 -23.58 -1.82
C PHE A 203 -31.24 -24.98 -1.53
N ASN A 204 -31.75 -25.99 -2.23
CA ASN A 204 -31.16 -27.33 -2.21
C ASN A 204 -29.88 -27.36 -3.07
N VAL A 205 -28.79 -27.95 -2.57
CA VAL A 205 -27.52 -28.06 -3.32
C VAL A 205 -27.64 -29.00 -4.52
N GLU A 206 -28.51 -30.01 -4.48
CA GLU A 206 -28.64 -30.97 -5.58
C GLU A 206 -29.41 -30.40 -6.77
N ASP A 207 -30.63 -29.90 -6.53
CA ASP A 207 -31.57 -29.56 -7.59
C ASP A 207 -31.71 -28.05 -7.82
N GLY A 208 -31.20 -27.21 -6.91
CA GLY A 208 -31.37 -25.76 -6.97
C GLY A 208 -32.74 -25.27 -6.48
N GLU A 209 -33.69 -26.15 -6.19
CA GLU A 209 -35.04 -25.74 -5.77
C GLU A 209 -35.02 -24.89 -4.48
N ILE A 210 -35.90 -23.87 -4.45
CA ILE A 210 -36.13 -23.06 -3.26
C ILE A 210 -36.93 -23.89 -2.26
N VAL A 211 -36.24 -24.36 -1.23
CA VAL A 211 -36.84 -25.15 -0.14
C VAL A 211 -37.67 -24.27 0.77
N GLN A 212 -37.17 -23.06 1.05
CA GLN A 212 -37.81 -22.16 1.99
C GLN A 212 -37.47 -20.70 1.73
N GLN A 213 -38.44 -19.82 1.98
CA GLN A 213 -38.25 -18.38 2.02
C GLN A 213 -38.83 -17.80 3.32
N VAL A 214 -38.04 -16.97 4.01
CA VAL A 214 -38.42 -16.35 5.28
C VAL A 214 -38.15 -14.86 5.20
N ARG A 215 -39.13 -14.07 5.66
CA ARG A 215 -39.04 -12.61 5.71
C ARG A 215 -39.12 -12.13 7.14
N VAL A 216 -38.15 -11.31 7.55
CA VAL A 216 -38.00 -10.85 8.93
C VAL A 216 -37.85 -9.33 8.95
N SER A 217 -38.66 -8.64 9.74
CA SER A 217 -38.66 -7.17 9.83
C SER A 217 -37.40 -6.65 10.55
N THR A 218 -36.68 -5.73 9.93
CA THR A 218 -35.42 -5.14 10.43
C THR A 218 -35.37 -3.64 10.10
N PRO A 219 -36.14 -2.79 10.80
CA PRO A 219 -36.26 -1.36 10.47
C PRO A 219 -34.96 -0.57 10.72
N TRP A 220 -34.04 -1.10 11.52
CA TRP A 220 -32.78 -0.46 11.89
C TRP A 220 -31.62 -0.84 10.95
N LEU A 221 -31.72 -1.93 10.19
CA LEU A 221 -30.61 -2.49 9.42
C LEU A 221 -30.52 -1.87 8.02
N LYS A 222 -29.36 -1.31 7.68
CA LYS A 222 -29.09 -0.73 6.36
C LYS A 222 -28.48 -1.73 5.37
N SER A 223 -27.55 -2.57 5.84
CA SER A 223 -26.74 -3.47 5.01
C SER A 223 -26.33 -4.69 5.83
N LEU A 224 -26.32 -5.88 5.22
CA LEU A 224 -25.80 -7.11 5.81
C LEU A 224 -24.27 -7.18 5.66
N THR A 225 -23.75 -6.77 4.51
CA THR A 225 -22.31 -6.82 4.21
C THR A 225 -21.53 -5.98 5.22
N ARG A 226 -20.51 -6.58 5.86
CA ARG A 226 -19.65 -5.98 6.90
C ARG A 226 -20.33 -5.59 8.22
N ALA A 227 -21.63 -5.81 8.39
CA ALA A 227 -22.33 -5.54 9.65
C ALA A 227 -22.65 -6.83 10.40
N CYS A 228 -23.26 -7.79 9.70
CA CYS A 228 -23.70 -9.06 10.25
C CYS A 228 -22.74 -10.21 9.89
N GLY A 229 -22.84 -11.30 10.65
CA GLY A 229 -22.17 -12.56 10.34
C GLY A 229 -23.04 -13.74 10.75
N VAL A 230 -22.83 -14.88 10.10
CA VAL A 230 -23.40 -16.16 10.53
C VAL A 230 -22.44 -16.81 11.51
N VAL A 231 -22.95 -17.39 12.59
CA VAL A 231 -22.21 -18.09 13.64
C VAL A 231 -22.86 -19.43 13.92
N ASP A 232 -22.12 -20.36 14.51
CA ASP A 232 -22.62 -21.68 14.91
C ASP A 232 -23.35 -22.42 13.77
N GLU A 233 -24.42 -23.16 14.08
CA GLU A 233 -25.31 -23.83 13.13
C GLU A 233 -26.30 -22.84 12.50
N ALA A 234 -25.80 -22.02 11.56
CA ALA A 234 -26.59 -21.08 10.76
C ALA A 234 -27.37 -20.02 11.58
N VAL A 235 -26.74 -19.42 12.58
CA VAL A 235 -27.33 -18.33 13.36
C VAL A 235 -26.83 -16.99 12.84
N LEU A 236 -27.73 -16.16 12.31
CA LEU A 236 -27.41 -14.79 11.90
C LEU A 236 -27.34 -13.89 13.13
N VAL A 237 -26.21 -13.19 13.30
CA VAL A 237 -26.02 -12.19 14.36
C VAL A 237 -25.75 -10.83 13.74
N CYS A 238 -26.54 -9.84 14.13
CA CYS A 238 -26.45 -8.47 13.64
C CYS A 238 -26.52 -7.45 14.79
N PRO A 239 -25.66 -6.42 14.81
CA PRO A 239 -25.67 -5.41 15.86
C PRO A 239 -26.64 -4.27 15.58
N ASP A 240 -27.54 -3.96 16.51
CA ASP A 240 -28.43 -2.80 16.45
C ASP A 240 -27.95 -1.68 17.39
N PRO A 241 -27.28 -0.64 16.86
CA PRO A 241 -26.78 0.46 17.68
C PRO A 241 -27.91 1.35 18.25
N SER A 242 -29.09 1.37 17.62
CA SER A 242 -30.20 2.23 18.05
C SER A 242 -30.83 1.72 19.36
N SER A 243 -31.01 0.41 19.47
CA SER A 243 -31.49 -0.25 20.68
C SER A 243 -30.38 -0.72 21.61
N ARG A 244 -29.10 -0.52 21.24
CA ARG A 244 -27.91 -1.00 21.97
C ARG A 244 -28.00 -2.50 22.29
N SER A 245 -28.34 -3.29 21.28
CA SER A 245 -28.52 -4.74 21.42
C SER A 245 -27.95 -5.51 20.23
N LEU A 246 -27.80 -6.81 20.39
CA LEU A 246 -27.51 -7.74 19.30
C LEU A 246 -28.78 -8.50 18.96
N GLN A 247 -29.12 -8.52 17.67
CA GLN A 247 -30.24 -9.27 17.14
C GLN A 247 -29.73 -10.60 16.60
N THR A 248 -30.34 -11.70 17.02
CA THR A 248 -29.97 -13.06 16.63
C THR A 248 -31.15 -13.78 15.98
N LEU A 249 -30.89 -14.55 14.93
CA LEU A 249 -31.89 -15.36 14.23
C LEU A 249 -31.30 -16.71 13.83
N ALA A 250 -31.82 -17.81 14.38
CA ALA A 250 -31.45 -19.15 13.93
C ALA A 250 -32.15 -19.47 12.60
N LEU A 251 -31.39 -19.52 11.50
CA LEU A 251 -31.94 -19.64 10.14
C LEU A 251 -32.60 -21.00 9.86
N GLU A 252 -32.34 -22.01 10.69
CA GLU A 252 -32.93 -23.35 10.55
C GLU A 252 -34.25 -23.53 11.30
N THR A 253 -34.35 -22.96 12.50
CA THR A 253 -35.39 -23.31 13.48
C THR A 253 -36.26 -22.14 13.91
N GLU A 254 -35.78 -20.91 13.81
CA GLU A 254 -36.47 -19.70 14.28
C GLU A 254 -36.81 -18.77 13.12
N TRP A 255 -37.94 -18.04 13.26
CA TRP A 255 -38.44 -17.11 12.24
C TRP A 255 -38.61 -15.68 12.78
N GLU A 256 -38.28 -15.47 14.06
CA GLU A 256 -38.36 -14.19 14.74
C GLU A 256 -36.99 -13.80 15.28
N LEU A 257 -36.68 -12.50 15.25
CA LEU A 257 -35.43 -11.99 15.81
C LEU A 257 -35.51 -12.00 17.33
N ARG A 258 -34.53 -12.64 17.95
CA ARG A 258 -34.30 -12.54 19.38
C ARG A 258 -33.36 -11.37 19.65
N GLN A 259 -33.82 -10.45 20.50
CA GLN A 259 -33.02 -9.31 20.93
C GLN A 259 -32.26 -9.65 22.21
N ILE A 260 -30.94 -9.43 22.20
CA ILE A 260 -30.07 -9.62 23.36
C ILE A 260 -29.43 -8.27 23.72
N PRO A 261 -29.81 -7.64 24.85
CA PRO A 261 -29.27 -6.35 25.28
C PRO A 261 -27.79 -6.45 25.67
N LEU A 262 -26.97 -5.50 25.19
CA LEU A 262 -25.53 -5.46 25.49
C LEU A 262 -25.22 -4.99 26.91
N GLN A 263 -26.19 -4.35 27.60
CA GLN A 263 -26.04 -3.92 28.99
C GLN A 263 -25.76 -5.10 29.93
N SER A 264 -26.20 -6.31 29.57
CA SER A 264 -25.91 -7.52 30.35
C SER A 264 -24.45 -7.96 30.30
N LEU A 265 -23.68 -7.44 29.34
CA LEU A 265 -22.28 -7.80 29.08
C LEU A 265 -21.31 -6.64 29.40
N ASP A 266 -21.79 -5.53 29.95
CA ASP A 266 -21.02 -4.30 30.19
C ASP A 266 -20.31 -3.78 28.92
N LEU A 267 -20.97 -3.90 27.75
CA LEU A 267 -20.46 -3.43 26.46
C LEU A 267 -21.31 -2.27 25.92
N GLU A 268 -20.66 -1.30 25.29
CA GLU A 268 -21.31 -0.16 24.66
C GLU A 268 -20.74 0.08 23.25
N PHE A 269 -21.61 0.51 22.33
CA PHE A 269 -21.20 0.94 21.01
C PHE A 269 -20.70 2.39 21.03
N ALA A 270 -19.65 2.68 20.27
CA ALA A 270 -19.20 4.06 20.07
C ALA A 270 -20.24 4.87 19.27
N SER A 271 -20.34 6.16 19.58
CA SER A 271 -21.19 7.10 18.87
C SER A 271 -20.80 7.19 17.39
N GLU A 272 -21.79 7.18 16.49
CA GLU A 272 -21.59 7.31 15.03
C GLU A 272 -20.67 6.25 14.39
N PHE A 273 -20.44 5.12 15.06
CA PHE A 273 -19.69 4.00 14.52
C PHE A 273 -20.62 2.89 14.03
N GLN A 274 -20.32 2.27 12.88
CA GLN A 274 -21.03 1.09 12.40
C GLN A 274 -20.36 -0.18 12.98
N PRO A 275 -20.98 -0.87 13.96
CA PRO A 275 -20.41 -2.05 14.56
C PRO A 275 -20.35 -3.21 13.57
N ARG A 276 -19.43 -4.15 13.79
CA ARG A 276 -19.20 -5.29 12.89
C ARG A 276 -19.07 -6.60 13.64
N VAL A 277 -19.69 -7.65 13.10
CA VAL A 277 -19.52 -9.03 13.54
C VAL A 277 -18.50 -9.72 12.64
N LEU A 278 -17.50 -10.36 13.23
CA LEU A 278 -16.42 -11.07 12.54
C LEU A 278 -16.46 -12.54 12.96
N PRO A 279 -17.16 -13.41 12.21
CA PRO A 279 -17.19 -14.84 12.45
C PRO A 279 -15.94 -15.55 11.89
N THR A 280 -15.79 -16.83 12.19
CA THR A 280 -14.76 -17.69 11.60
C THR A 280 -15.32 -19.06 11.23
N GLN A 281 -15.19 -19.41 9.94
CA GLN A 281 -15.54 -20.73 9.40
C GLN A 281 -14.27 -21.36 8.81
N PRO A 282 -13.54 -22.16 9.60
CA PRO A 282 -12.26 -22.73 9.14
C PRO A 282 -12.42 -23.76 8.02
N ASN A 283 -13.50 -24.53 8.07
CA ASN A 283 -13.84 -25.52 7.06
C ASN A 283 -15.27 -25.21 6.55
N PRO A 284 -15.47 -24.94 5.25
CA PRO A 284 -16.79 -24.66 4.70
C PRO A 284 -17.76 -25.86 4.74
N VAL A 285 -17.27 -27.06 5.05
CA VAL A 285 -18.11 -28.24 5.29
C VAL A 285 -18.68 -28.23 6.71
N ASP A 286 -17.91 -27.73 7.68
CA ASP A 286 -18.32 -27.70 9.08
C ASP A 286 -19.12 -26.41 9.36
N PRO A 287 -19.98 -26.40 10.38
CA PRO A 287 -20.63 -25.18 10.82
C PRO A 287 -19.59 -24.14 11.24
N THR A 288 -20.00 -22.87 11.18
CA THR A 288 -19.17 -21.77 11.66
C THR A 288 -18.93 -21.93 13.15
N ARG A 289 -17.81 -21.43 13.66
CA ARG A 289 -17.58 -21.46 15.11
C ARG A 289 -18.60 -20.60 15.85
N ALA A 290 -19.01 -21.05 17.03
CA ALA A 290 -19.95 -20.35 17.90
C ALA A 290 -19.36 -19.07 18.53
N GLN A 291 -18.03 -18.95 18.54
CA GLN A 291 -17.31 -17.77 19.02
C GLN A 291 -16.98 -16.82 17.85
N PHE A 292 -17.10 -15.52 18.11
CA PHE A 292 -16.89 -14.48 17.12
C PHE A 292 -16.40 -13.18 17.76
N PHE A 293 -15.78 -12.31 16.96
CA PHE A 293 -15.44 -10.96 17.40
C PHE A 293 -16.57 -9.97 17.10
N LEU A 294 -16.85 -9.10 18.06
CA LEU A 294 -17.68 -7.92 17.89
C LEU A 294 -16.78 -6.67 17.95
N GLN A 295 -16.78 -5.90 16.87
CA GLN A 295 -16.13 -4.60 16.81
C GLN A 295 -17.10 -3.52 17.30
N LEU A 296 -16.81 -2.94 18.47
CA LEU A 296 -17.66 -1.95 19.15
C LEU A 296 -17.26 -0.51 18.80
N SER A 297 -15.97 -0.29 18.56
CA SER A 297 -15.39 0.97 18.11
C SER A 297 -14.17 0.71 17.22
N PRO A 298 -13.57 1.73 16.58
CA PRO A 298 -12.38 1.56 15.76
C PRO A 298 -11.22 0.85 16.50
N SER A 299 -11.12 1.03 17.82
CA SER A 299 -10.04 0.47 18.65
C SER A 299 -10.52 -0.45 19.77
N HIS A 300 -11.73 -1.00 19.68
CA HIS A 300 -12.34 -1.79 20.74
C HIS A 300 -13.06 -3.01 20.18
N TYR A 301 -12.58 -4.18 20.58
CA TYR A 301 -13.13 -5.47 20.17
C TYR A 301 -13.52 -6.30 21.40
N ALA A 302 -14.54 -7.13 21.27
CA ALA A 302 -14.95 -8.11 22.26
C ALA A 302 -15.06 -9.49 21.62
N LEU A 303 -14.55 -10.52 22.29
CA LEU A 303 -14.73 -11.92 21.91
C LEU A 303 -15.94 -12.48 22.66
N LEU A 304 -16.96 -12.83 21.90
CA LEU A 304 -18.24 -13.35 22.39
C LEU A 304 -18.39 -14.81 22.01
N HIS A 305 -19.20 -15.53 22.78
CA HIS A 305 -19.61 -16.90 22.51
C HIS A 305 -21.13 -17.00 22.57
N TYR A 306 -21.71 -17.47 21.47
CA TYR A 306 -23.14 -17.75 21.37
C TYR A 306 -23.40 -19.22 21.69
N HIS A 307 -24.34 -19.50 22.59
CA HIS A 307 -24.74 -20.87 22.91
C HIS A 307 -26.22 -20.90 23.26
N HIS A 308 -27.01 -21.64 22.46
CA HIS A 308 -28.44 -21.87 22.68
C HIS A 308 -29.24 -20.59 23.01
N GLY A 309 -28.98 -19.50 22.27
CA GLY A 309 -29.72 -18.24 22.41
C GLY A 309 -29.27 -17.33 23.54
N VAL A 310 -28.15 -17.64 24.19
CA VAL A 310 -27.49 -16.79 25.20
C VAL A 310 -26.11 -16.39 24.69
N LEU A 311 -25.73 -15.12 24.91
CA LEU A 311 -24.39 -14.62 24.64
C LEU A 311 -23.57 -14.55 25.93
N SER A 312 -22.33 -15.00 25.86
CA SER A 312 -21.36 -14.91 26.95
C SER A 312 -20.13 -14.13 26.50
N LEU A 313 -19.65 -13.22 27.35
CA LEU A 313 -18.42 -12.47 27.11
C LEU A 313 -17.22 -13.31 27.54
N LEU A 314 -16.40 -13.74 26.59
CA LEU A 314 -15.17 -14.48 26.89
C LEU A 314 -14.02 -13.53 27.22
N LYS A 315 -13.86 -12.48 26.42
CA LYS A 315 -12.79 -11.50 26.63
C LYS A 315 -13.12 -10.16 26.01
N ASN A 316 -12.79 -9.10 26.73
CA ASN A 316 -12.89 -7.73 26.25
C ASN A 316 -11.49 -7.17 25.96
N PHE A 317 -11.32 -6.50 24.81
CA PHE A 317 -10.05 -5.98 24.31
C PHE A 317 -10.14 -4.46 24.05
N PRO A 318 -9.95 -3.62 25.08
CA PRO A 318 -9.80 -2.19 24.88
C PRO A 318 -8.46 -1.86 24.19
N GLN A 319 -8.40 -0.76 23.43
CA GLN A 319 -7.18 -0.27 22.77
C GLN A 319 -6.50 -1.27 21.81
N THR A 320 -7.31 -1.99 21.04
CA THR A 320 -6.86 -2.98 20.05
C THR A 320 -6.93 -2.39 18.66
N ALA A 321 -5.85 -2.51 17.89
CA ALA A 321 -5.81 -2.03 16.51
C ALA A 321 -6.47 -3.04 15.56
N LEU A 322 -6.00 -4.28 15.56
CA LEU A 322 -6.42 -5.32 14.61
C LEU A 322 -6.59 -6.67 15.31
N VAL A 323 -7.50 -7.49 14.75
CA VAL A 323 -7.73 -8.87 15.16
C VAL A 323 -7.78 -9.78 13.94
N SER A 324 -7.38 -11.05 14.09
CA SER A 324 -7.51 -12.08 13.06
C SER A 324 -7.72 -13.43 13.71
N PHE A 325 -8.57 -14.27 13.11
CA PHE A 325 -8.62 -15.68 13.43
C PHE A 325 -7.59 -16.46 12.61
N ALA A 326 -7.23 -17.63 13.13
CA ALA A 326 -6.49 -18.66 12.40
C ALA A 326 -6.75 -20.03 13.04
N THR A 327 -6.76 -21.09 12.22
CA THR A 327 -7.02 -22.46 12.67
C THR A 327 -5.89 -23.37 12.25
N THR A 328 -5.43 -24.23 13.16
CA THR A 328 -4.45 -25.28 12.91
C THR A 328 -5.02 -26.64 13.31
N GLY A 329 -5.47 -27.42 12.34
CA GLY A 329 -6.19 -28.67 12.61
C GLY A 329 -7.46 -28.38 13.41
N GLU A 330 -7.51 -28.85 14.65
CA GLU A 330 -8.67 -28.65 15.54
C GLU A 330 -8.60 -27.34 16.35
N LYS A 331 -7.39 -26.83 16.62
CA LYS A 331 -7.22 -25.66 17.50
C LYS A 331 -7.47 -24.36 16.71
N THR A 332 -8.46 -23.59 17.14
CA THR A 332 -8.70 -22.24 16.62
C THR A 332 -8.20 -21.19 17.60
N VAL A 333 -7.42 -20.25 17.09
CA VAL A 333 -6.82 -19.17 17.88
C VAL A 333 -7.19 -17.81 17.30
N ALA A 334 -7.21 -16.81 18.18
CA ALA A 334 -7.39 -15.42 17.82
C ALA A 334 -6.11 -14.64 18.10
N ALA A 335 -5.58 -13.96 17.09
CA ALA A 335 -4.48 -13.03 17.25
C ALA A 335 -5.02 -11.61 17.43
N VAL A 336 -4.49 -10.90 18.42
CA VAL A 336 -4.90 -9.54 18.79
C VAL A 336 -3.68 -8.64 18.80
N MET A 337 -3.75 -7.53 18.06
CA MET A 337 -2.70 -6.52 17.99
C MET A 337 -3.07 -5.30 18.84
N THR A 338 -2.23 -4.98 19.82
CA THR A 338 -2.39 -3.82 20.69
C THR A 338 -1.19 -2.88 20.56
N CYS A 339 -1.43 -1.58 20.76
CA CYS A 339 -0.33 -0.63 20.91
C CYS A 339 0.26 -0.76 22.32
N ARG A 340 1.59 -0.73 22.42
CA ARG A 340 2.26 -0.71 23.72
C ARG A 340 2.38 0.74 24.21
N ASN A 341 1.46 1.14 25.08
CA ASN A 341 1.64 2.35 25.88
C ASN A 341 2.44 1.97 27.12
N GLU A 342 3.61 2.58 27.34
CA GLU A 342 4.20 2.56 28.68
C GLU A 342 3.21 3.26 29.60
N ALA A 343 2.56 2.50 30.48
CA ALA A 343 1.85 3.08 31.60
C ALA A 343 2.90 3.88 32.39
N GLN A 344 2.84 5.21 32.31
CA GLN A 344 3.52 6.05 33.30
C GLN A 344 3.05 5.55 34.67
N LYS A 345 3.97 4.95 35.42
CA LYS A 345 3.79 4.86 36.87
C LYS A 345 3.51 6.28 37.35
N PRO A 346 2.50 6.52 38.20
CA PRO A 346 2.32 7.82 38.81
C PRO A 346 3.53 8.07 39.71
N SER A 347 4.54 8.78 39.20
CA SER A 347 5.58 9.36 40.03
C SER A 347 4.93 10.54 40.74
N SER A 348 4.66 10.36 42.03
CA SER A 348 4.44 11.44 42.95
C SER A 348 5.66 12.34 42.96
N SER A 349 5.58 13.46 42.25
CA SER A 349 6.40 14.63 42.51
C SER A 349 5.51 15.84 42.30
N GLU A 350 5.06 16.40 43.41
CA GLU A 350 4.57 17.77 43.48
C GLU A 350 5.64 18.68 42.87
N ASP A 351 5.29 19.42 41.82
CA ASP A 351 5.70 20.81 41.68
C ASP A 351 4.90 21.46 40.55
N GLY A 352 4.20 22.53 40.92
CA GLY A 352 3.31 23.27 40.04
C GLY A 352 4.06 24.16 39.04
N SER A 353 3.60 24.16 37.79
CA SER A 353 3.60 25.38 36.97
C SER A 353 2.53 25.30 35.90
N THR A 354 1.69 26.32 35.92
CA THR A 354 0.55 26.58 35.03
C THR A 354 1.02 27.03 33.65
N GLY A 355 0.62 26.31 32.61
CA GLY A 355 0.82 26.69 31.22
C GLY A 355 -0.28 26.10 30.34
N SER A 356 -1.36 26.83 30.15
CA SER A 356 -2.53 26.45 29.35
C SER A 356 -2.23 26.54 27.85
N PHE A 357 -2.23 25.40 27.15
CA PHE A 357 -2.51 25.32 25.71
C PHE A 357 -3.70 24.40 25.50
N SER A 358 -4.86 24.99 25.20
CA SER A 358 -6.07 24.29 24.78
C SER A 358 -6.08 24.26 23.26
N GLU A 359 -5.73 23.11 22.67
CA GLU A 359 -6.18 22.75 21.32
C GLU A 359 -7.32 21.75 21.46
N LYS A 360 -8.52 22.18 21.08
CA LYS A 360 -9.69 21.33 20.95
C LYS A 360 -9.48 20.42 19.72
N SER A 361 -9.18 19.14 19.94
CA SER A 361 -9.28 18.10 18.91
C SER A 361 -10.75 17.72 18.69
N GLY A 362 -11.17 17.66 17.42
CA GLY A 362 -12.50 17.21 17.01
C GLY A 362 -12.69 15.68 17.14
N PRO A 363 -13.90 15.17 16.89
CA PRO A 363 -14.28 13.78 17.17
C PRO A 363 -13.80 12.85 16.04
N GLN A 364 -12.52 12.48 16.07
CA GLN A 364 -11.97 11.31 15.40
C GLN A 364 -10.88 10.72 16.30
N ASP A 365 -11.29 10.25 17.48
CA ASP A 365 -10.38 9.68 18.47
C ASP A 365 -9.84 8.33 17.98
N SER A 366 -8.70 8.39 17.29
CA SER A 366 -7.83 7.23 17.04
C SER A 366 -6.55 7.39 17.85
N LEU A 367 -6.28 6.42 18.71
CA LEU A 367 -5.17 6.44 19.66
C LEU A 367 -3.83 6.72 18.94
N PRO A 368 -3.07 7.76 19.34
CA PRO A 368 -1.68 7.90 18.91
C PRO A 368 -0.85 6.82 19.60
N CYS A 369 -0.31 5.88 18.82
CA CYS A 369 0.56 4.85 19.37
C CYS A 369 1.96 5.42 19.65
N PHE A 370 2.36 5.50 20.92
CA PHE A 370 3.66 6.02 21.33
C PHE A 370 4.80 5.14 20.79
N ASN A 371 5.78 5.75 20.13
CA ASN A 371 6.90 5.09 19.45
C ASN A 371 6.53 4.00 18.42
N GLN A 372 5.24 3.90 18.01
CA GLN A 372 4.76 2.91 17.03
C GLN A 372 5.15 1.47 17.34
N THR A 373 5.18 1.14 18.63
CA THR A 373 5.48 -0.21 19.10
C THR A 373 4.18 -0.99 19.25
N TYR A 374 4.06 -2.07 18.49
CA TYR A 374 2.89 -2.92 18.48
C TYR A 374 3.23 -4.31 19.04
N THR A 375 2.29 -4.87 19.78
CA THR A 375 2.40 -6.22 20.33
C THR A 375 1.26 -7.09 19.80
N ILE A 376 1.59 -8.26 19.27
CA ILE A 376 0.63 -9.27 18.83
C ILE A 376 0.65 -10.41 19.85
N ASN A 377 -0.54 -10.79 20.33
CA ASN A 377 -0.73 -11.89 21.28
C ASN A 377 -1.76 -12.88 20.76
N LEU A 378 -1.61 -14.16 21.09
CA LEU A 378 -2.60 -15.19 20.77
C LEU A 378 -3.49 -15.52 21.98
N TYR A 379 -4.75 -15.77 21.67
CA TYR A 379 -5.78 -16.19 22.61
C TYR A 379 -6.45 -17.46 22.07
N LEU A 380 -6.73 -18.40 22.97
CA LEU A 380 -7.59 -19.54 22.65
C LEU A 380 -9.01 -19.04 22.44
N MET A 381 -9.61 -19.39 21.30
CA MET A 381 -10.96 -18.93 20.96
C MET A 381 -12.02 -19.46 21.94
N GLU A 382 -11.92 -20.73 22.33
CA GLU A 382 -12.90 -21.41 23.19
C GLU A 382 -13.00 -20.80 24.60
N THR A 383 -11.88 -20.34 25.15
CA THR A 383 -11.80 -19.91 26.57
C THR A 383 -11.47 -18.43 26.75
N GLY A 384 -11.06 -17.74 25.69
CA GLY A 384 -10.54 -16.37 25.79
C GLY A 384 -9.22 -16.24 26.58
N ARG A 385 -8.55 -17.36 26.90
CA ARG A 385 -7.28 -17.36 27.64
C ARG A 385 -6.12 -17.01 26.71
N ARG A 386 -5.23 -16.14 27.18
CA ARG A 386 -3.99 -15.78 26.47
C ARG A 386 -3.00 -16.94 26.50
N LEU A 387 -2.43 -17.28 25.35
CA LEU A 387 -1.34 -18.25 25.26
C LEU A 387 -0.02 -17.59 25.70
N LEU A 388 0.68 -18.24 26.62
CA LEU A 388 2.01 -17.80 27.07
C LEU A 388 3.05 -18.00 25.97
N ASP A 389 4.13 -17.22 25.99
CA ASP A 389 5.25 -17.29 25.03
C ASP A 389 4.87 -17.14 23.54
N THR A 390 3.74 -16.46 23.28
CA THR A 390 3.25 -16.14 21.94
C THR A 390 3.31 -14.64 21.61
N THR A 391 3.95 -13.83 22.43
CA THR A 391 3.99 -12.37 22.23
C THR A 391 5.04 -12.00 21.18
N ILE A 392 4.61 -11.36 20.09
CA ILE A 392 5.50 -10.72 19.10
C ILE A 392 5.46 -9.21 19.33
N THR A 393 6.61 -8.58 19.53
CA THR A 393 6.74 -7.12 19.64
C THR A 393 7.56 -6.59 18.48
N PHE A 394 7.05 -5.59 17.76
CA PHE A 394 7.76 -4.94 16.66
C PHE A 394 7.49 -3.43 16.66
N SER A 395 8.38 -2.68 16.03
CA SER A 395 8.28 -1.23 15.86
C SER A 395 8.27 -0.89 14.38
N LEU A 396 7.48 0.11 13.99
CA LEU A 396 7.56 0.70 12.66
C LEU A 396 8.62 1.83 12.67
N GLU A 397 9.41 1.93 11.60
CA GLU A 397 10.50 2.91 11.50
C GLU A 397 9.99 4.34 11.18
N GLN A 398 8.81 4.46 10.57
CA GLN A 398 8.33 5.70 9.95
C GLN A 398 7.24 6.39 10.76
N ASN A 399 7.52 7.62 11.21
CA ASN A 399 6.57 8.47 11.91
C ASN A 399 5.26 8.68 11.10
N GLY A 400 4.12 8.37 11.70
CA GLY A 400 2.79 8.49 11.11
C GLY A 400 2.25 7.25 10.39
N THR A 401 2.94 6.10 10.38
CA THR A 401 2.44 4.86 9.77
C THR A 401 1.67 3.99 10.75
N ARG A 402 0.59 3.35 10.27
CA ARG A 402 -0.23 2.41 11.07
C ARG A 402 -0.41 1.08 10.34
N PRO A 403 -0.61 -0.02 11.07
CA PRO A 403 -1.01 -1.30 10.49
C PRO A 403 -2.48 -1.21 10.03
N GLU A 404 -2.74 -1.53 8.76
CA GLU A 404 -4.08 -1.55 8.17
C GLU A 404 -4.67 -2.97 8.20
N ARG A 405 -3.85 -4.00 7.94
CA ARG A 405 -4.29 -5.39 7.88
C ARG A 405 -3.31 -6.35 8.51
N MET A 406 -3.84 -7.45 9.05
CA MET A 406 -3.08 -8.52 9.67
C MET A 406 -3.63 -9.86 9.22
N TYR A 407 -2.74 -10.74 8.76
CA TYR A 407 -3.05 -12.12 8.44
C TYR A 407 -2.13 -13.05 9.23
N ILE A 408 -2.66 -14.18 9.68
CA ILE A 408 -1.94 -15.08 10.60
C ILE A 408 -1.76 -16.44 9.95
N GLN A 409 -0.53 -16.94 10.00
CA GLN A 409 -0.20 -18.31 9.66
C GLN A 409 0.15 -19.06 10.95
N VAL A 410 -0.70 -20.01 11.35
CA VAL A 410 -0.47 -20.87 12.52
C VAL A 410 0.16 -22.20 12.12
N PHE A 411 0.91 -22.81 13.04
CA PHE A 411 1.47 -24.15 12.89
C PHE A 411 1.66 -24.80 14.27
N LEU A 412 1.57 -26.12 14.33
CA LEU A 412 1.92 -26.88 15.53
C LEU A 412 3.45 -27.00 15.64
N LYS A 413 3.97 -26.71 16.84
CA LYS A 413 5.38 -26.92 17.17
C LYS A 413 5.59 -28.37 17.65
N LYS A 414 6.85 -28.76 17.85
CA LYS A 414 7.24 -30.12 18.27
C LYS A 414 6.79 -30.48 19.68
N ASP A 415 6.52 -29.48 20.50
CA ASP A 415 6.07 -29.53 21.88
C ASP A 415 4.53 -29.42 21.99
N ASP A 416 3.79 -29.66 20.90
CA ASP A 416 2.33 -29.52 20.77
C ASP A 416 1.76 -28.12 21.06
N SER A 417 2.64 -27.14 21.30
CA SER A 417 2.28 -25.74 21.43
C SER A 417 2.03 -25.11 20.05
N VAL A 418 1.25 -24.02 20.03
CA VAL A 418 0.91 -23.32 18.78
C VAL A 418 1.95 -22.24 18.51
N GLY A 419 2.63 -22.36 17.37
CA GLY A 419 3.43 -21.30 16.77
C GLY A 419 2.62 -20.50 15.75
N TYR A 420 3.02 -19.26 15.52
CA TYR A 420 2.46 -18.46 14.43
C TYR A 420 3.49 -17.52 13.80
N ARG A 421 3.16 -17.09 12.58
CA ARG A 421 3.76 -15.95 11.88
C ARG A 421 2.66 -14.97 11.51
N ALA A 422 2.99 -13.69 11.45
CA ALA A 422 2.04 -12.65 11.12
C ALA A 422 2.51 -11.89 9.88
N LEU A 423 1.66 -11.80 8.86
CA LEU A 423 1.81 -10.88 7.74
C LEU A 423 1.05 -9.60 8.08
N VAL A 424 1.77 -8.50 8.24
CA VAL A 424 1.21 -7.18 8.54
C VAL A 424 1.40 -6.28 7.33
N GLN A 425 0.30 -5.64 6.91
CA GLN A 425 0.30 -4.60 5.89
C GLN A 425 0.03 -3.27 6.55
N THR A 426 0.89 -2.29 6.29
CA THR A 426 0.77 -0.92 6.79
C THR A 426 0.11 0.00 5.76
N GLU A 427 -0.32 1.18 6.21
CA GLU A 427 -0.93 2.23 5.38
C GLU A 427 -0.04 2.68 4.21
N ASP A 428 1.28 2.69 4.40
CA ASP A 428 2.27 3.08 3.39
C ASP A 428 2.68 1.92 2.45
N HIS A 429 1.85 0.88 2.40
CA HIS A 429 2.01 -0.32 1.55
C HIS A 429 3.30 -1.12 1.85
N LEU A 430 3.82 -1.05 3.06
CA LEU A 430 4.89 -1.92 3.52
C LEU A 430 4.29 -3.26 4.00
N LEU A 431 4.94 -4.36 3.62
CA LEU A 431 4.62 -5.70 4.08
C LEU A 431 5.72 -6.20 5.01
N LEU A 432 5.31 -6.61 6.21
CA LEU A 432 6.17 -7.20 7.22
C LEU A 432 5.73 -8.63 7.49
N PHE A 433 6.67 -9.57 7.43
CA PHE A 433 6.41 -10.94 7.85
C PHE A 433 7.17 -11.24 9.13
N LEU A 434 6.40 -11.41 10.21
CA LEU A 434 6.89 -11.50 11.57
C LEU A 434 6.93 -12.95 12.05
N GLN A 435 7.93 -13.28 12.85
CA GLN A 435 8.09 -14.58 13.51
C GLN A 435 8.32 -14.42 15.01
N GLN A 436 8.03 -15.48 15.78
CA GLN A 436 8.15 -15.51 17.25
C GLN A 436 9.59 -15.51 17.80
N LEU A 437 10.64 -15.38 16.97
CA LEU A 437 12.02 -15.45 17.45
C LEU A 437 12.49 -14.12 18.07
N ALA A 438 12.92 -14.17 19.34
CA ALA A 438 13.35 -13.01 20.13
C ALA A 438 14.53 -12.21 19.52
N GLY A 439 15.41 -12.83 18.72
CA GLY A 439 16.56 -12.16 18.10
C GLY A 439 16.32 -11.64 16.67
N ARG A 440 15.29 -12.14 15.98
CA ARG A 440 14.95 -11.72 14.60
C ARG A 440 13.45 -11.80 14.43
N VAL A 441 12.75 -10.78 14.91
CA VAL A 441 11.28 -10.70 14.85
C VAL A 441 10.80 -10.53 13.42
N VAL A 442 11.42 -9.62 12.66
CA VAL A 442 11.11 -9.41 11.24
C VAL A 442 11.89 -10.44 10.41
N LEU A 443 11.17 -11.37 9.78
CA LEU A 443 11.79 -12.37 8.93
C LEU A 443 12.24 -11.74 7.61
N TRP A 444 11.32 -11.02 6.97
CA TRP A 444 11.55 -10.20 5.79
C TRP A 444 10.59 -9.00 5.78
N SER A 445 10.99 -7.98 5.04
CA SER A 445 10.24 -6.73 4.82
C SER A 445 10.22 -6.45 3.33
N ARG A 446 9.10 -5.96 2.81
CA ARG A 446 8.88 -5.77 1.38
C ARG A 446 8.10 -4.49 1.11
N GLU A 447 8.71 -3.60 0.33
CA GLU A 447 8.20 -2.24 0.07
C GLU A 447 7.35 -2.22 -1.20
N GLU A 448 6.05 -2.50 -1.09
CA GLU A 448 5.13 -2.57 -2.24
C GLU A 448 4.64 -1.19 -2.72
N SER A 449 4.97 -0.12 -1.99
CA SER A 449 4.76 1.27 -2.43
C SER A 449 5.47 1.58 -3.75
N LEU A 450 6.62 0.96 -4.01
CA LEU A 450 7.41 1.13 -5.26
C LEU A 450 6.75 0.52 -6.50
N ALA A 451 5.67 -0.25 -6.35
CA ALA A 451 4.88 -0.72 -7.49
C ALA A 451 4.22 0.44 -8.26
N GLU A 452 4.08 1.62 -7.65
CA GLU A 452 3.46 2.81 -8.24
C GLU A 452 4.35 4.05 -8.04
N ALA A 453 5.47 4.07 -8.78
CA ALA A 453 6.33 5.23 -8.87
C ALA A 453 5.73 6.28 -9.84
N VAL A 454 5.60 7.52 -9.37
CA VAL A 454 4.97 8.63 -10.13
C VAL A 454 6.02 9.62 -10.65
N CYS A 455 7.06 9.87 -9.85
CA CYS A 455 8.16 10.75 -10.22
C CYS A 455 9.50 10.10 -9.87
N LEU A 456 10.50 10.35 -10.70
CA LEU A 456 11.87 9.90 -10.50
C LEU A 456 12.81 11.00 -10.96
N GLU A 457 13.79 11.33 -10.12
CA GLU A 457 14.92 12.19 -10.50
C GLU A 457 16.23 11.51 -10.09
N MET A 458 17.25 11.61 -10.93
CA MET A 458 18.59 11.12 -10.62
C MET A 458 19.48 12.28 -10.19
N VAL A 459 19.96 12.22 -8.94
CA VAL A 459 20.83 13.22 -8.34
C VAL A 459 22.25 12.66 -8.24
N ASP A 460 23.23 13.48 -8.60
CA ASP A 460 24.64 13.12 -8.45
C ASP A 460 25.00 12.91 -6.97
N LEU A 461 25.89 11.95 -6.71
CA LEU A 461 26.43 11.70 -5.38
C LEU A 461 27.30 12.86 -4.88
N PRO A 462 27.54 12.98 -3.55
CA PRO A 462 28.40 14.03 -3.01
C PRO A 462 29.85 13.86 -3.48
N LEU A 463 30.58 14.98 -3.48
CA LEU A 463 31.99 15.01 -3.86
C LEU A 463 32.82 14.15 -2.91
N THR A 464 33.89 13.55 -3.46
CA THR A 464 34.91 12.91 -2.63
C THR A 464 35.67 13.96 -1.80
N GLY A 465 36.26 13.56 -0.67
CA GLY A 465 37.06 14.47 0.17
C GLY A 465 38.14 15.23 -0.61
N ALA A 466 38.81 14.55 -1.56
CA ALA A 466 39.81 15.16 -2.43
C ALA A 466 39.21 16.22 -3.38
N GLN A 467 38.03 15.96 -3.95
CA GLN A 467 37.34 16.92 -4.82
C GLN A 467 36.84 18.14 -4.03
N ALA A 468 36.37 17.95 -2.80
CA ALA A 468 35.94 19.04 -1.94
C ALA A 468 37.13 19.95 -1.56
N GLU A 469 38.32 19.39 -1.32
CA GLU A 469 39.54 20.17 -1.10
C GLU A 469 39.93 20.99 -2.33
N LEU A 470 39.79 20.43 -3.55
CA LEU A 470 40.02 21.17 -4.80
C LEU A 470 39.06 22.35 -4.95
N GLU A 471 37.76 22.18 -4.67
CA GLU A 471 36.80 23.30 -4.68
C GLU A 471 37.18 24.35 -3.63
N GLY A 472 37.65 23.92 -2.46
CA GLY A 472 38.19 24.78 -1.41
C GLY A 472 39.43 25.59 -1.86
N GLU A 473 40.32 25.01 -2.66
CA GLU A 473 41.51 25.65 -3.23
C GLU A 473 41.13 26.83 -4.12
N PHE A 474 40.20 26.63 -5.06
CA PHE A 474 39.86 27.60 -6.10
C PHE A 474 38.65 28.50 -5.80
N GLY A 475 37.78 28.14 -4.85
CA GLY A 475 36.49 28.81 -4.62
C GLY A 475 36.53 30.10 -3.76
N LYS A 476 37.53 30.26 -2.88
CA LYS A 476 37.64 31.47 -2.02
C LYS A 476 38.61 32.47 -2.66
N LYS A 477 38.12 33.68 -2.96
CA LYS A 477 38.95 34.84 -3.34
C LYS A 477 39.94 35.12 -2.21
N ALA A 478 41.21 34.75 -2.41
CA ALA A 478 42.27 35.11 -1.47
C ALA A 478 42.71 36.55 -1.72
N ASP A 479 43.12 37.26 -0.66
CA ASP A 479 43.67 38.61 -0.76
C ASP A 479 45.05 38.55 -1.43
N GLY A 480 45.06 38.75 -2.74
CA GLY A 480 46.28 38.86 -3.56
C GLY A 480 46.88 37.54 -4.06
N LEU A 481 47.79 37.67 -5.04
CA LEU A 481 48.43 36.54 -5.73
C LEU A 481 49.27 35.64 -4.82
N LEU A 482 49.96 36.22 -3.82
CA LEU A 482 50.75 35.46 -2.84
C LEU A 482 49.87 34.61 -1.93
N GLY A 483 48.70 35.13 -1.53
CA GLY A 483 47.72 34.37 -0.76
C GLY A 483 47.18 33.16 -1.55
N MET A 484 46.92 33.33 -2.84
CA MET A 484 46.55 32.22 -3.72
C MET A 484 47.66 31.17 -3.85
N PHE A 485 48.92 31.61 -4.01
CA PHE A 485 50.06 30.70 -4.13
C PHE A 485 50.32 29.90 -2.85
N LEU A 486 50.35 30.55 -1.69
CA LEU A 486 50.55 29.88 -0.40
C LEU A 486 49.42 28.89 -0.09
N LYS A 487 48.18 29.25 -0.43
CA LYS A 487 47.03 28.37 -0.28
C LYS A 487 47.16 27.13 -1.16
N ARG A 488 47.55 27.29 -2.44
CA ARG A 488 47.83 26.16 -3.33
C ARG A 488 48.93 25.25 -2.79
N LEU A 489 50.03 25.82 -2.31
CA LEU A 489 51.14 25.06 -1.72
C LEU A 489 50.70 24.28 -0.47
N SER A 490 49.86 24.89 0.38
CA SER A 490 49.31 24.21 1.56
C SER A 490 48.37 23.06 1.17
N SER A 491 47.52 23.22 0.16
CA SER A 491 46.61 22.16 -0.31
C SER A 491 47.41 20.98 -0.90
N GLN A 492 48.41 21.25 -1.73
CA GLN A 492 49.28 20.21 -2.28
C GLN A 492 50.07 19.47 -1.19
N LEU A 493 50.50 20.16 -0.12
CA LEU A 493 51.14 19.53 1.03
C LEU A 493 50.17 18.60 1.78
N ILE A 494 48.91 19.02 1.97
CA ILE A 494 47.86 18.19 2.58
C ILE A 494 47.59 16.93 1.73
N LEU A 495 47.44 17.06 0.42
CA LEU A 495 47.27 15.91 -0.48
C LEU A 495 48.49 14.98 -0.45
N LEU A 496 49.71 15.52 -0.37
CA LEU A 496 50.94 14.73 -0.24
C LEU A 496 50.99 13.96 1.10
N GLN A 497 50.61 14.62 2.21
CA GLN A 497 50.48 13.97 3.51
C GLN A 497 49.42 12.86 3.49
N ALA A 498 48.27 13.10 2.85
CA ALA A 498 47.23 12.09 2.68
C ALA A 498 47.75 10.89 1.86
N TRP A 499 48.41 11.15 0.73
CA TRP A 499 48.97 10.10 -0.14
C TRP A 499 50.04 9.26 0.56
N THR A 500 50.98 9.90 1.27
CA THR A 500 52.00 9.21 2.06
C THR A 500 51.38 8.38 3.19
N SER A 501 50.35 8.88 3.87
CA SER A 501 49.61 8.12 4.88
C SER A 501 48.89 6.90 4.28
N HIS A 502 48.33 7.04 3.08
CA HIS A 502 47.64 5.97 2.37
C HIS A 502 48.61 4.87 1.92
N LEU A 503 49.80 5.25 1.41
CA LEU A 503 50.88 4.31 1.13
C LEU A 503 51.32 3.56 2.37
N TRP A 504 51.55 4.26 3.49
CA TRP A 504 51.89 3.64 4.77
C TRP A 504 50.81 2.64 5.22
N LYS A 505 49.52 3.02 5.13
CA LYS A 505 48.39 2.15 5.45
C LYS A 505 48.34 0.92 4.54
N MET A 506 48.56 1.09 3.23
CA MET A 506 48.61 -0.01 2.26
C MET A 506 49.76 -0.97 2.56
N PHE A 507 50.94 -0.48 2.94
CA PHE A 507 52.06 -1.32 3.37
C PHE A 507 51.79 -2.05 4.70
N TYR A 508 51.06 -1.44 5.63
CA TYR A 508 50.64 -2.08 6.89
C TYR A 508 49.54 -3.13 6.68
N ASP A 509 48.54 -2.86 5.85
CA ASP A 509 47.43 -3.78 5.56
C ASP A 509 47.88 -4.94 4.66
N ALA A 510 48.88 -4.75 3.79
CA ALA A 510 49.52 -5.85 3.05
C ALA A 510 50.24 -6.88 3.95
N ARG A 511 50.49 -6.54 5.23
CA ARG A 511 51.04 -7.47 6.23
C ARG A 511 49.97 -8.21 7.04
N LYS A 512 48.67 -7.92 6.85
CA LYS A 512 47.58 -8.66 7.50
C LYS A 512 47.06 -9.78 6.58
N PRO A 513 46.75 -10.97 7.13
CA PRO A 513 46.12 -12.03 6.35
C PRO A 513 44.72 -11.59 5.90
N ARG A 514 44.43 -11.85 4.63
CA ARG A 514 43.28 -11.37 3.87
C ARG A 514 42.01 -12.17 4.24
N SER A 515 41.34 -11.82 5.34
CA SER A 515 40.00 -12.35 5.63
C SER A 515 38.99 -11.23 5.91
N GLN A 516 37.95 -11.21 5.06
CA GLN A 516 36.66 -10.53 5.26
C GLN A 516 36.67 -9.00 5.43
N ILE A 517 36.94 -8.28 4.34
CA ILE A 517 36.37 -6.94 4.18
C ILE A 517 35.04 -7.11 3.43
N LYS A 518 33.95 -7.22 4.18
CA LYS A 518 32.62 -6.91 3.62
C LYS A 518 32.55 -5.38 3.56
N ASN A 519 32.54 -4.81 2.36
CA ASN A 519 32.22 -3.41 2.18
C ASN A 519 30.73 -3.23 2.49
N GLU A 520 30.39 -2.97 3.75
CA GLU A 520 29.07 -2.45 4.08
C GLU A 520 28.97 -1.04 3.48
N ILE A 521 28.03 -0.87 2.56
CA ILE A 521 27.74 0.42 1.92
C ILE A 521 27.10 1.30 3.00
N ASN A 522 27.89 2.19 3.60
CA ASN A 522 27.39 3.17 4.55
C ASN A 522 27.02 4.46 3.79
N ILE A 523 25.83 5.00 4.08
CA ILE A 523 25.30 6.24 3.48
C ILE A 523 26.31 7.39 3.63
N ASP A 524 27.03 7.41 4.74
CA ASP A 524 27.99 8.46 5.08
C ASP A 524 29.31 8.37 4.27
N THR A 525 29.58 7.22 3.65
CA THR A 525 30.79 6.98 2.83
C THR A 525 30.51 7.02 1.34
N LEU A 526 29.26 7.23 0.94
CA LEU A 526 28.85 7.23 -0.45
C LEU A 526 29.34 8.51 -1.12
N ALA A 527 30.18 8.38 -2.14
CA ALA A 527 30.71 9.51 -2.90
C ALA A 527 30.70 9.20 -4.40
N ARG A 528 30.74 10.26 -5.20
CA ARG A 528 30.74 10.19 -6.66
C ARG A 528 31.96 9.42 -7.19
N ASP A 529 31.71 8.52 -8.13
CA ASP A 529 32.74 7.82 -8.91
C ASP A 529 33.33 8.73 -10.00
N GLU A 530 34.49 8.36 -10.54
CA GLU A 530 35.20 9.17 -11.55
C GLU A 530 34.35 9.46 -12.79
N PHE A 531 33.55 8.47 -13.23
CA PHE A 531 32.69 8.59 -14.41
C PHE A 531 31.26 9.07 -14.08
N ASN A 532 30.93 9.27 -12.80
CA ASN A 532 29.59 9.64 -12.33
C ASN A 532 28.47 8.72 -12.82
N LEU A 533 28.76 7.43 -12.93
CA LEU A 533 27.78 6.40 -13.30
C LEU A 533 26.89 6.04 -12.11
N GLN A 534 27.41 6.19 -10.89
CA GLN A 534 26.68 5.94 -9.66
C GLN A 534 25.96 7.21 -9.21
N LYS A 535 24.64 7.12 -9.12
CA LYS A 535 23.75 8.23 -8.77
C LYS A 535 22.76 7.82 -7.69
N MET A 536 22.21 8.82 -7.01
CA MET A 536 21.07 8.66 -6.13
C MET A 536 19.79 8.82 -6.94
N MET A 537 18.98 7.77 -7.04
CA MET A 537 17.64 7.87 -7.59
C MET A 537 16.68 8.29 -6.49
N VAL A 538 16.03 9.44 -6.66
CA VAL A 538 14.98 9.93 -5.77
C VAL A 538 13.64 9.59 -6.41
N MET A 539 12.96 8.59 -5.86
CA MET A 539 11.66 8.15 -6.33
C MET A 539 10.54 8.62 -5.40
N VAL A 540 9.42 9.03 -5.97
CA VAL A 540 8.20 9.42 -5.25
C VAL A 540 7.05 8.53 -5.71
N THR A 541 6.34 7.94 -4.75
CA THR A 541 5.23 7.01 -5.02
C THR A 541 3.87 7.66 -4.79
N ALA A 542 2.82 7.10 -5.40
CA ALA A 542 1.46 7.64 -5.29
C ALA A 542 0.92 7.59 -3.86
N SER A 543 1.42 6.67 -3.03
CA SER A 543 1.08 6.58 -1.61
C SER A 543 1.76 7.67 -0.75
N GLY A 544 2.49 8.61 -1.35
CA GLY A 544 3.17 9.69 -0.62
C GLY A 544 4.48 9.26 0.05
N LYS A 545 5.13 8.18 -0.41
CA LYS A 545 6.42 7.72 0.11
C LYS A 545 7.55 8.11 -0.84
N LEU A 546 8.66 8.55 -0.27
CA LEU A 546 9.87 8.93 -0.97
C LEU A 546 10.98 7.92 -0.65
N PHE A 547 11.75 7.57 -1.67
CA PHE A 547 12.86 6.64 -1.57
C PHE A 547 14.12 7.23 -2.18
N GLY A 548 15.23 7.10 -1.47
CA GLY A 548 16.57 7.26 -2.05
C GLY A 548 17.15 5.89 -2.34
N ILE A 549 17.32 5.59 -3.62
CA ILE A 549 17.81 4.29 -4.10
C ILE A 549 19.13 4.49 -4.83
N GLU A 550 20.13 3.68 -4.48
CA GLU A 550 21.39 3.67 -5.20
C GLU A 550 21.22 3.09 -6.62
N SER A 551 21.70 3.79 -7.65
CA SER A 551 21.51 3.36 -9.05
C SER A 551 22.25 2.08 -9.43
N SER A 552 23.37 1.75 -8.76
CA SER A 552 24.21 0.59 -9.10
C SER A 552 23.66 -0.72 -8.55
N SER A 553 23.19 -0.73 -7.30
CA SER A 553 22.72 -1.94 -6.61
C SER A 553 21.20 -2.05 -6.48
N GLY A 554 20.49 -0.92 -6.62
CA GLY A 554 19.07 -0.81 -6.32
C GLY A 554 18.76 -0.85 -4.81
N THR A 555 19.76 -0.73 -3.93
CA THR A 555 19.51 -0.72 -2.48
C THR A 555 18.84 0.57 -2.03
N ILE A 556 17.85 0.45 -1.15
CA ILE A 556 17.16 1.59 -0.56
C ILE A 556 18.02 2.11 0.59
N LEU A 557 18.53 3.34 0.45
CA LEU A 557 19.40 3.99 1.43
C LEU A 557 18.60 4.79 2.46
N TRP A 558 17.54 5.49 2.02
CA TRP A 558 16.67 6.23 2.93
C TRP A 558 15.23 6.22 2.45
N LYS A 559 14.30 6.44 3.39
CA LYS A 559 12.86 6.44 3.17
C LYS A 559 12.24 7.59 3.94
N GLN A 560 11.24 8.24 3.35
CA GLN A 560 10.47 9.29 4.01
C GLN A 560 8.99 9.16 3.65
N TYR A 561 8.09 9.29 4.62
CA TYR A 561 6.64 9.19 4.40
C TYR A 561 5.93 10.54 4.61
N LEU A 562 4.95 10.83 3.74
CA LEU A 562 4.07 11.99 3.81
C LEU A 562 2.62 11.52 4.07
N PRO A 563 2.13 11.52 5.32
CA PRO A 563 0.86 10.88 5.68
C PRO A 563 -0.38 11.59 5.13
N SER A 564 -0.30 12.89 4.81
CA SER A 564 -1.44 13.70 4.36
C SER A 564 -1.70 13.61 2.85
N VAL A 565 -1.06 12.69 2.14
CA VAL A 565 -1.10 12.59 0.67
C VAL A 565 -2.17 11.60 0.24
N LYS A 566 -3.06 12.02 -0.65
CA LYS A 566 -4.07 11.15 -1.25
C LYS A 566 -3.52 10.43 -2.50
N PRO A 567 -3.98 9.20 -2.82
CA PRO A 567 -3.47 8.42 -3.95
C PRO A 567 -3.55 9.14 -5.31
N ASP A 568 -4.61 9.92 -5.52
CA ASP A 568 -4.92 10.63 -6.77
C ASP A 568 -4.22 12.00 -6.90
N SER A 569 -3.28 12.31 -6.00
CA SER A 569 -2.55 13.58 -6.01
C SER A 569 -1.62 13.67 -7.21
N SER A 570 -1.39 14.89 -7.68
CA SER A 570 -0.38 15.17 -8.71
C SER A 570 0.93 15.58 -8.06
N PHE A 571 2.02 14.97 -8.52
CA PHE A 571 3.36 15.17 -7.99
C PHE A 571 4.25 15.81 -9.04
N LYS A 572 5.12 16.72 -8.62
CA LYS A 572 6.21 17.23 -9.45
C LYS A 572 7.46 17.39 -8.60
N LEU A 573 8.50 16.65 -8.97
CA LEU A 573 9.80 16.69 -8.32
C LEU A 573 10.73 17.62 -9.09
N MET A 574 11.43 18.51 -8.39
CA MET A 574 12.36 19.47 -8.98
C MET A 574 13.68 19.48 -8.21
N VAL A 575 14.79 19.37 -8.94
CA VAL A 575 16.14 19.49 -8.37
C VAL A 575 16.56 20.97 -8.38
N GLN A 576 16.56 21.60 -7.20
CA GLN A 576 16.92 23.02 -7.08
C GLN A 576 18.42 23.23 -6.98
N ARG A 577 19.13 22.38 -6.22
CA ARG A 577 20.58 22.45 -6.03
C ARG A 577 21.19 21.05 -6.02
N THR A 578 22.22 20.86 -6.82
CA THR A 578 22.98 19.60 -6.91
C THR A 578 24.09 19.55 -5.85
N THR A 579 24.86 18.46 -5.82
CA THR A 579 26.01 18.27 -4.91
C THR A 579 27.30 18.98 -5.34
N ALA A 580 27.29 19.69 -6.47
CA ALA A 580 28.48 20.26 -7.09
C ALA A 580 29.01 21.54 -6.40
N HIS A 581 28.26 22.11 -5.46
CA HIS A 581 28.57 23.39 -4.84
C HIS A 581 28.91 23.21 -3.35
N PHE A 582 30.13 22.77 -3.03
CA PHE A 582 30.59 22.71 -1.65
C PHE A 582 30.83 24.13 -1.11
N PRO A 583 30.33 24.52 0.08
CA PRO A 583 29.83 23.68 1.17
C PRO A 583 28.29 23.54 1.27
N HIS A 584 27.54 23.99 0.26
CA HIS A 584 26.08 24.03 0.35
C HIS A 584 25.45 22.64 0.15
N PRO A 585 24.49 22.22 1.02
CA PRO A 585 23.88 20.90 0.89
C PRO A 585 22.95 20.83 -0.33
N PRO A 586 22.84 19.67 -1.02
CA PRO A 586 21.91 19.51 -2.14
C PRO A 586 20.46 19.64 -1.66
N GLN A 587 19.58 20.11 -2.55
CA GLN A 587 18.19 20.42 -2.23
C GLN A 587 17.26 20.06 -3.39
N CYS A 588 16.24 19.26 -3.07
CA CYS A 588 15.12 18.94 -3.93
C CYS A 588 13.83 19.54 -3.38
N THR A 589 12.90 19.83 -4.27
CA THR A 589 11.57 20.33 -3.92
C THR A 589 10.52 19.45 -4.57
N LEU A 590 9.63 18.91 -3.76
CA LEU A 590 8.45 18.17 -4.20
C LEU A 590 7.22 19.07 -4.06
N LEU A 591 6.54 19.31 -5.17
CA LEU A 591 5.22 19.93 -5.20
C LEU A 591 4.17 18.83 -5.26
N VAL A 592 3.29 18.79 -4.27
CA VAL A 592 2.15 17.86 -4.22
C VAL A 592 0.87 18.67 -4.32
N LYS A 593 0.00 18.34 -5.26
CA LYS A 593 -1.32 18.96 -5.41
C LYS A 593 -2.41 17.92 -5.22
N ASP A 594 -3.24 18.13 -4.21
CA ASP A 594 -4.43 17.31 -3.96
C ASP A 594 -5.48 17.62 -5.03
N LYS A 595 -6.04 16.56 -5.63
CA LYS A 595 -7.02 16.63 -6.71
C LYS A 595 -8.41 17.04 -6.20
N GLU A 596 -8.77 16.66 -4.98
CA GLU A 596 -10.10 16.96 -4.44
C GLU A 596 -10.18 18.40 -3.91
N THR A 597 -9.21 18.82 -3.10
CA THR A 597 -9.19 20.17 -2.54
C THR A 597 -8.58 21.21 -3.49
N GLY A 598 -7.83 20.78 -4.50
CA GLY A 598 -7.04 21.64 -5.38
C GLY A 598 -5.83 22.29 -4.72
N MET A 599 -5.67 22.12 -3.40
CA MET A 599 -4.61 22.74 -2.61
C MET A 599 -3.27 22.08 -2.89
N SER A 600 -2.21 22.89 -2.87
CA SER A 600 -0.85 22.44 -3.16
C SER A 600 0.07 22.66 -1.98
N SER A 601 0.96 21.71 -1.73
CA SER A 601 1.96 21.74 -0.66
C SER A 601 3.35 21.58 -1.24
N LEU A 602 4.31 22.34 -0.72
CA LEU A 602 5.73 22.24 -1.07
C LEU A 602 6.50 21.55 0.06
N TYR A 603 7.29 20.55 -0.32
CA TYR A 603 8.18 19.84 0.58
C TYR A 603 9.61 19.99 0.08
N VAL A 604 10.50 20.44 0.95
CA VAL A 604 11.91 20.73 0.61
C VAL A 604 12.79 19.83 1.45
N PHE A 605 13.64 19.04 0.81
CA PHE A 605 14.44 18.03 1.48
C PHE A 605 15.80 17.85 0.82
N ASN A 606 16.73 17.25 1.56
CA ASN A 606 18.02 16.82 1.05
C ASN A 606 17.87 15.45 0.35
N PRO A 607 18.14 15.34 -0.96
CA PRO A 607 17.95 14.10 -1.72
C PRO A 607 18.96 12.97 -1.38
N ILE A 608 20.06 13.28 -0.71
CA ILE A 608 21.09 12.28 -0.35
C ILE A 608 20.73 11.56 0.95
N PHE A 609 20.18 12.28 1.93
CA PHE A 609 19.88 11.74 3.27
C PHE A 609 18.38 11.62 3.58
N GLY A 610 17.51 12.17 2.75
CA GLY A 610 16.06 12.17 2.97
C GLY A 610 15.54 13.12 4.06
N LYS A 611 16.41 13.92 4.68
CA LYS A 611 16.03 14.82 5.77
C LYS A 611 15.39 16.10 5.24
N TRP A 612 14.38 16.60 5.95
CA TRP A 612 13.77 17.91 5.68
C TRP A 612 14.82 19.03 5.75
N SER A 613 14.80 19.92 4.77
CA SER A 613 15.68 21.08 4.77
C SER A 613 15.26 22.09 5.84
N GLN A 614 16.22 22.83 6.40
CA GLN A 614 15.96 23.87 7.39
C GLN A 614 15.22 25.08 6.80
N VAL A 615 15.25 25.24 5.47
CA VAL A 615 14.56 26.33 4.76
C VAL A 615 13.07 26.01 4.69
N ALA A 616 12.25 26.78 5.42
CA ALA A 616 10.81 26.63 5.39
C ALA A 616 10.25 27.10 4.02
N PRO A 617 9.48 26.25 3.30
CA PRO A 617 8.82 26.65 2.07
C PRO A 617 7.67 27.64 2.34
N PRO A 618 7.30 28.47 1.35
CA PRO A 618 6.16 29.37 1.48
C PRO A 618 4.85 28.59 1.57
N VAL A 619 3.95 29.03 2.46
CA VAL A 619 2.60 28.46 2.55
C VAL A 619 1.77 28.91 1.35
N LEU A 620 1.36 27.96 0.52
CA LEU A 620 0.55 28.20 -0.66
C LEU A 620 -0.93 28.28 -0.26
N LYS A 621 -1.49 29.49 -0.26
CA LYS A 621 -2.87 29.74 0.15
C LYS A 621 -3.90 29.38 -0.92
N ARG A 622 -3.46 29.13 -2.16
CA ARG A 622 -4.32 28.95 -3.31
C ARG A 622 -3.84 27.80 -4.21
N PRO A 623 -4.73 27.22 -5.02
CA PRO A 623 -4.37 26.17 -5.98
C PRO A 623 -3.29 26.63 -6.95
N ILE A 624 -2.26 25.81 -7.12
CA ILE A 624 -1.22 26.05 -8.15
C ILE A 624 -1.67 25.42 -9.47
N LEU A 625 -1.55 26.19 -10.55
CA LEU A 625 -1.85 25.74 -11.90
C LEU A 625 -0.63 25.09 -12.55
N GLN A 626 0.54 25.73 -12.45
CA GLN A 626 1.78 25.26 -13.08
C GLN A 626 2.99 25.71 -12.26
N SER A 627 4.11 25.03 -12.48
CA SER A 627 5.41 25.40 -11.94
C SER A 627 6.49 25.40 -13.02
N LEU A 628 7.45 26.32 -12.90
CA LEU A 628 8.57 26.49 -13.82
C LEU A 628 9.87 26.64 -13.01
N LEU A 629 10.84 25.76 -13.26
CA LEU A 629 12.18 25.86 -12.69
C LEU A 629 13.07 26.68 -13.62
N LEU A 630 13.55 27.83 -13.15
CA LEU A 630 14.45 28.68 -13.92
C LEU A 630 15.92 28.30 -13.69
N PRO A 631 16.79 28.46 -14.69
CA PRO A 631 18.22 28.19 -14.55
C PRO A 631 18.97 29.28 -13.76
N ILE A 632 18.31 30.41 -13.46
CA ILE A 632 18.90 31.47 -12.63
C ILE A 632 19.09 30.96 -11.19
N MET A 633 20.20 31.36 -10.58
CA MET A 633 20.59 30.90 -9.27
C MET A 633 20.66 32.07 -8.29
N ASP A 634 20.32 31.78 -7.04
CA ASP A 634 20.58 32.69 -5.93
C ASP A 634 22.06 32.66 -5.49
N GLN A 635 22.42 33.47 -4.50
CA GLN A 635 23.73 33.52 -3.86
C GLN A 635 24.17 32.15 -3.31
N ASP A 636 23.20 31.33 -2.90
CA ASP A 636 23.42 29.97 -2.40
C ASP A 636 23.35 28.88 -3.50
N TYR A 637 23.45 29.28 -4.78
CA TYR A 637 23.39 28.37 -5.95
C TYR A 637 22.09 27.54 -6.07
N ALA A 638 21.01 28.01 -5.44
CA ALA A 638 19.69 27.39 -5.58
C ALA A 638 18.96 27.96 -6.79
N LYS A 639 18.50 27.08 -7.69
CA LYS A 639 17.67 27.45 -8.84
C LYS A 639 16.32 27.99 -8.39
N VAL A 640 15.85 29.04 -9.06
CA VAL A 640 14.59 29.71 -8.72
C VAL A 640 13.40 28.95 -9.30
N LEU A 641 12.47 28.56 -8.43
CA LEU A 641 11.19 27.96 -8.79
C LEU A 641 10.11 29.04 -8.83
N LEU A 642 9.40 29.16 -9.95
CA LEU A 642 8.21 29.99 -10.07
C LEU A 642 6.94 29.12 -10.06
N LEU A 643 5.94 29.54 -9.32
CA LEU A 643 4.64 28.88 -9.19
C LEU A 643 3.56 29.89 -9.54
N ILE A 644 2.66 29.52 -10.46
CA ILE A 644 1.52 30.36 -10.85
C ILE A 644 0.25 29.83 -10.20
N ASP A 645 -0.47 30.71 -9.51
CA ASP A 645 -1.75 30.41 -8.87
C ASP A 645 -2.95 30.60 -9.82
N ASP A 646 -4.13 30.27 -9.33
CA ASP A 646 -5.43 30.42 -10.01
C ASP A 646 -5.86 31.89 -10.26
N GLU A 647 -5.24 32.88 -9.60
CA GLU A 647 -5.38 34.31 -9.91
C GLU A 647 -4.32 34.83 -10.89
N TYR A 648 -3.50 33.93 -11.42
CA TYR A 648 -2.35 34.25 -12.26
C TYR A 648 -1.31 35.14 -11.53
N LYS A 649 -1.18 35.02 -10.21
CA LYS A 649 -0.06 35.59 -9.45
C LYS A 649 1.06 34.57 -9.39
N VAL A 650 2.30 35.07 -9.46
CA VAL A 650 3.49 34.23 -9.40
C VAL A 650 4.15 34.36 -8.04
N THR A 651 4.39 33.23 -7.40
CA THR A 651 5.25 33.11 -6.23
C THR A 651 6.59 32.54 -6.64
N ALA A 652 7.68 33.16 -6.16
CA ALA A 652 9.04 32.71 -6.42
C ALA A 652 9.60 32.02 -5.16
N PHE A 653 10.36 30.95 -5.35
CA PHE A 653 11.03 30.22 -4.28
C PHE A 653 12.43 29.77 -4.72
N PRO A 654 13.52 30.20 -4.05
CA PRO A 654 13.58 31.13 -2.92
C PRO A 654 13.24 32.60 -3.28
N ALA A 655 12.64 33.35 -2.36
CA ALA A 655 12.23 34.74 -2.56
C ALA A 655 13.21 35.76 -1.95
N THR A 656 14.52 35.62 -2.23
CA THR A 656 15.53 36.55 -1.71
C THR A 656 15.56 37.85 -2.51
N ARG A 657 16.13 38.91 -1.91
CA ARG A 657 16.27 40.22 -2.56
C ARG A 657 17.06 40.16 -3.88
N ASN A 658 18.07 39.28 -3.94
CA ASN A 658 18.88 39.10 -5.15
C ASN A 658 18.06 38.45 -6.27
N VAL A 659 17.31 37.40 -5.96
CA VAL A 659 16.41 36.73 -6.91
C VAL A 659 15.35 37.71 -7.44
N LEU A 660 14.72 38.50 -6.56
CA LEU A 660 13.71 39.47 -6.97
C LEU A 660 14.26 40.55 -7.92
N ARG A 661 15.52 40.98 -7.69
CA ARG A 661 16.21 41.91 -8.61
C ARG A 661 16.46 41.28 -9.97
N GLN A 662 17.01 40.05 -10.00
CA GLN A 662 17.26 39.33 -11.26
C GLN A 662 15.95 39.06 -12.02
N LEU A 663 14.89 38.65 -11.32
CA LEU A 663 13.57 38.46 -11.91
C LEU A 663 13.00 39.77 -12.47
N HIS A 664 13.24 40.92 -11.84
CA HIS A 664 12.80 42.21 -12.37
C HIS A 664 13.50 42.59 -13.68
N GLU A 665 14.77 42.20 -13.84
CA GLU A 665 15.53 42.40 -15.08
C GLU A 665 15.09 41.43 -16.18
N LEU A 666 14.87 40.16 -15.84
CA LEU A 666 14.55 39.07 -16.78
C LEU A 666 13.05 38.83 -17.01
N ALA A 667 12.17 39.49 -16.26
CA ALA A 667 10.71 39.32 -16.31
C ALA A 667 10.13 39.24 -17.74
N PRO A 668 10.43 40.17 -18.67
CA PRO A 668 9.79 40.14 -19.99
C PRO A 668 10.20 38.93 -20.85
N SER A 669 11.24 38.19 -20.47
CA SER A 669 11.71 36.99 -21.18
C SER A 669 11.12 35.69 -20.61
N ILE A 670 10.33 35.76 -19.53
CA ILE A 670 9.74 34.59 -18.87
C ILE A 670 8.27 34.47 -19.29
N PHE A 671 7.95 33.30 -19.86
CA PHE A 671 6.62 32.96 -20.36
C PHE A 671 6.09 31.70 -19.68
N PHE A 672 4.79 31.71 -19.38
CA PHE A 672 4.03 30.55 -18.94
C PHE A 672 3.05 30.15 -20.03
N TYR A 673 2.79 28.86 -20.16
CA TYR A 673 1.74 28.34 -21.03
C TYR A 673 0.86 27.39 -20.21
N LEU A 674 -0.44 27.67 -20.17
CA LEU A 674 -1.43 26.89 -19.45
C LEU A 674 -2.31 26.16 -20.46
N VAL A 675 -2.48 24.85 -20.24
CA VAL A 675 -3.28 23.96 -21.07
C VAL A 675 -4.46 23.49 -20.23
N ASP A 676 -5.67 23.84 -20.64
CA ASP A 676 -6.91 23.29 -20.09
C ASP A 676 -7.45 22.25 -21.08
N ALA A 677 -7.26 20.96 -20.75
CA ALA A 677 -7.69 19.85 -21.59
C ALA A 677 -9.23 19.68 -21.61
N ASP A 678 -9.93 20.10 -20.55
CA ASP A 678 -11.39 19.96 -20.46
C ASP A 678 -12.06 20.95 -21.41
N GLN A 679 -11.56 22.19 -21.46
CA GLN A 679 -12.06 23.24 -22.35
C GLN A 679 -11.38 23.25 -23.74
N GLY A 680 -10.28 22.51 -23.90
CA GLY A 680 -9.46 22.57 -25.12
C GLY A 680 -8.84 23.94 -25.34
N ARG A 681 -8.42 24.62 -24.27
CA ARG A 681 -7.93 26.01 -24.28
C ARG A 681 -6.44 26.06 -23.97
N LEU A 682 -5.70 26.81 -24.77
CA LEU A 682 -4.27 27.05 -24.58
C LEU A 682 -4.01 28.55 -24.39
N CYS A 683 -3.44 28.93 -23.25
CA CYS A 683 -3.19 30.34 -22.90
C CYS A 683 -1.71 30.59 -22.62
N GLY A 684 -1.16 31.66 -23.20
CA GLY A 684 0.20 32.14 -22.95
C GLY A 684 0.24 33.41 -22.11
N TYR A 685 0.98 33.39 -21.01
CA TYR A 685 1.16 34.54 -20.10
C TYR A 685 2.62 34.96 -20.03
N ARG A 686 2.88 36.27 -19.91
CA ARG A 686 4.23 36.81 -19.71
C ARG A 686 4.36 37.48 -18.35
N LEU A 687 5.48 37.22 -17.68
CA LEU A 687 5.82 37.86 -16.41
C LEU A 687 6.09 39.37 -16.62
N ARG A 688 5.48 40.22 -15.78
CA ARG A 688 5.72 41.68 -15.79
C ARG A 688 6.74 42.07 -14.73
N LYS A 689 7.27 43.29 -14.83
CA LYS A 689 8.13 43.90 -13.81
C LYS A 689 7.28 44.15 -12.54
N GLY A 690 7.35 43.19 -11.61
CA GLY A 690 6.53 43.08 -10.40
C GLY A 690 6.00 41.65 -10.21
N THR A 691 5.65 41.24 -8.98
CA THR A 691 5.16 39.86 -8.69
C THR A 691 3.76 39.55 -9.24
N ARG A 692 3.13 40.51 -9.93
CA ARG A 692 1.83 40.31 -10.60
C ARG A 692 2.07 40.00 -12.09
N VAL A 693 1.75 38.77 -12.51
CA VAL A 693 1.66 38.42 -13.94
C VAL A 693 0.38 39.05 -14.47
N ARG A 694 0.47 40.12 -15.24
CA ARG A 694 -0.69 40.57 -16.02
C ARG A 694 -0.27 41.07 -17.39
N ALA A 695 -0.06 40.17 -18.33
CA ALA A 695 -0.40 40.38 -19.74
C ALA A 695 -0.63 39.00 -20.36
N LEU A 696 -1.87 38.71 -20.78
CA LEU A 696 -2.14 37.64 -21.73
C LEU A 696 -1.38 38.00 -23.02
N VAL A 697 -0.49 37.13 -23.48
CA VAL A 697 0.31 37.38 -24.69
C VAL A 697 -0.38 36.77 -25.90
N TRP A 698 -0.92 35.57 -25.75
CA TRP A 698 -1.65 34.87 -26.79
C TRP A 698 -2.63 33.88 -26.15
N GLU A 699 -3.68 33.56 -26.89
CA GLU A 699 -4.70 32.58 -26.54
C GLU A 699 -5.08 31.84 -27.82
N ASP A 700 -5.01 30.52 -27.80
CA ASP A 700 -5.42 29.67 -28.92
C ASP A 700 -6.64 28.82 -28.51
N PRO A 701 -7.84 29.10 -29.06
CA PRO A 701 -9.03 28.31 -28.84
C PRO A 701 -9.10 27.15 -29.83
N THR A 702 -8.15 26.22 -29.79
CA THR A 702 -8.24 24.98 -30.57
C THR A 702 -8.35 23.78 -29.65
N CYS A 703 -9.57 23.21 -29.53
CA CYS A 703 -9.86 21.76 -29.67
C CYS A 703 -11.21 21.35 -29.04
N ARG A 704 -12.31 21.44 -29.83
CA ARG A 704 -13.41 20.45 -29.86
C ARG A 704 -14.13 20.56 -31.22
N GLY A 705 -13.50 20.10 -32.30
CA GLY A 705 -14.09 20.22 -33.64
C GLY A 705 -13.26 19.66 -34.79
N ALA A 706 -12.62 18.51 -34.61
CA ALA A 706 -11.96 17.81 -35.72
C ALA A 706 -12.26 16.30 -35.66
N THR A 707 -13.55 15.95 -35.73
CA THR A 707 -13.99 14.66 -36.26
C THR A 707 -14.71 14.96 -37.59
N GLY A 708 -13.92 15.08 -38.65
CA GLY A 708 -14.38 15.16 -40.04
C GLY A 708 -13.37 14.39 -40.90
N PRO A 709 -13.80 13.68 -41.96
CA PRO A 709 -12.99 12.66 -42.59
C PRO A 709 -11.77 13.30 -43.25
N VAL A 710 -10.59 12.71 -42.98
CA VAL A 710 -9.35 13.04 -43.68
C VAL A 710 -9.52 12.62 -45.14
N SER A 711 -9.86 13.57 -46.01
CA SER A 711 -9.65 13.42 -47.44
C SER A 711 -8.16 13.58 -47.71
N HIS A 712 -7.50 12.48 -48.06
CA HIS A 712 -6.19 12.53 -48.70
C HIS A 712 -6.27 13.40 -49.96
N ASN A 713 -5.41 14.42 -50.02
CA ASN A 713 -4.88 15.00 -51.25
C ASN A 713 -3.61 15.77 -50.88
N TYR A 714 -2.49 15.04 -50.81
CA TYR A 714 -1.33 15.15 -51.72
C TYR A 714 -0.25 14.18 -51.25
#